data_AF-A0AAP2DM29-F1
#
_entry.id   AF-A0AAP2DM29-F1
#
_cell.length_a   1.000
_cell.length_b   1.000
_cell.length_c   1.000
_cell.angle_alpha   90.00
_cell.angle_beta   90.00
_cell.angle_gamma   90.00
#
_symmetry.space_group_name_H-M   'P 1'
#
loop_
_entity.id
_entity.type
_entity.pdbx_description
1 polymer ?
#
loop_
_entity_poly.entity_id
_entity_poly.type
_entity_poly.pdbx_seq_one_letter_code
_entity_poly.pdbx_strand_id
1 'polypeptide(L)'
;MRKRLPVFLALILMSFCGFAQAPKREMRGAWIATYANIDWPNRSQPPALQRAAFISIVDHHKATGMNTLFIQIRSQCDAMYPSAIEPWSADLTGTQGKAPVDVSLVDGATTVWDPLQFMIDECHKRGIEFHAWINPYRAVANYNQINSFAATHVAKQHPEWLLTQGTLRVLDPGLPAVRNYITSVVVDIVNRYDVDGIHFDDYFYPPAAGAGVTPYNDDATFAADPRGFTVRGDWRRDNVNILIRGLNDTIQSVKPWVKFGVSPSGIYRNSTNPAIGTPTSGLEHYTTLFADSRRWIQEGWVDYIAPQVYWYIGQPGANYSVIVPWWNNNAYGRHIYIGMAGYKVNDPAQGANWANPSMIPNEVRMNRSTAYPNIYGQSIYNTSSLRSSSKLGFRDSLRLNFYKKPALLPAMPWRDNMAPEPPTLLAGVQYGSDSVVLTWTKPADALNELDKAKKFVIYRGENPVIDITRAENIVAITSTDVATFKDVALPSDTTYYYTVTSLDRFHNESVPSNVTDYAAPAIACGGSQQLNADLVCAAVLPDYTNLAVVSDDVSPVHEIIVTQSPEAGTVVNGLENAVVTLTATDASGKSSSCSFVVEIKDVTPPVVSAVEDIIAQTGEGHTTCEQVVTWTEPVATDNCAETLAYFSRSHAPGSSFPVGTTAVTYVFKDASGNESTRSFNVTVVDDTEPVIVTKNISRALANGTLTITAADVNNGSWDNCGIDAGSLSVYPNTFDCTNIGANTVTLIAADVHGNTHSATAVVTVTGAVPQLGITLAKSDNTYTGLPANTLALGYGAQKLTLIASNSTPSQGTAYVWTPAEGLSNTNAAATVFTPAAEGHYEFTVTATNSFGCAASASTEVEVIDVRCGNRNNKVEVCLELWRHTTQLCVSPLAAKVLLKTGATLGACDPAFSFAADDETNARTAVEEDAAVLSGFPNPFTHAAVVQFQLPKAEQNVFLELYDVFGNRLGRLYEGGAEAGRTYTFTVDAEGIAGRFFVARLVTSREVYNFKMVRKE
;
A
#
# COMPACT_ATOMS: atom_id res chain seq x y z
N MET A 1 8.65 45.84 -66.17
CA MET A 1 8.75 45.82 -64.70
C MET A 1 8.45 44.40 -64.21
N ARG A 2 9.46 43.70 -63.70
CA ARG A 2 9.35 42.34 -63.13
C ARG A 2 9.09 42.44 -61.63
N LYS A 3 8.05 41.78 -61.11
CA LYS A 3 7.96 41.44 -59.68
C LYS A 3 7.59 39.96 -59.54
N ARG A 4 8.33 39.31 -58.64
CA ARG A 4 8.36 37.88 -58.35
C ARG A 4 7.13 37.46 -57.55
N LEU A 5 6.59 36.27 -57.81
CA LEU A 5 5.59 35.57 -57.02
C LEU A 5 6.22 34.26 -56.51
N PRO A 6 6.22 33.96 -55.20
CA PRO A 6 6.56 32.62 -54.73
C PRO A 6 5.32 31.82 -54.37
N VAL A 7 5.36 30.57 -54.81
CA VAL A 7 4.55 29.42 -54.39
C VAL A 7 4.69 29.21 -52.89
N PHE A 8 3.61 29.35 -52.10
CA PHE A 8 3.51 28.82 -50.73
C PHE A 8 2.05 28.90 -50.24
N LEU A 9 1.24 27.87 -50.48
CA LEU A 9 0.11 27.47 -49.59
C LEU A 9 -0.48 26.12 -50.03
N ALA A 10 0.23 25.03 -49.72
CA ALA A 10 -0.30 23.68 -49.87
C ALA A 10 0.32 22.75 -48.82
N LEU A 11 0.24 23.12 -47.54
CA LEU A 11 0.48 22.23 -46.41
C LEU A 11 -0.13 22.88 -45.15
N ILE A 12 -0.68 22.05 -44.27
CA ILE A 12 -1.37 22.36 -43.01
C ILE A 12 -2.90 22.55 -43.13
N LEU A 13 -3.59 21.45 -43.42
CA LEU A 13 -4.89 21.12 -42.85
C LEU A 13 -5.04 19.59 -42.84
N MET A 14 -4.04 18.90 -42.25
CA MET A 14 -4.31 17.59 -41.66
C MET A 14 -5.04 17.88 -40.36
N SER A 15 -6.37 17.83 -40.39
CA SER A 15 -7.16 17.63 -39.18
C SER A 15 -6.62 16.37 -38.51
N PHE A 16 -5.91 16.56 -37.40
CA PHE A 16 -5.66 15.47 -36.46
C PHE A 16 -7.04 14.96 -36.02
N CYS A 17 -7.48 13.89 -36.67
CA CYS A 17 -8.57 13.06 -36.17
C CYS A 17 -7.98 12.36 -34.94
N GLY A 18 -7.96 13.06 -33.80
CA GLY A 18 -7.63 12.45 -32.53
C GLY A 18 -8.60 11.31 -32.31
N PHE A 19 -8.13 10.06 -32.39
CA PHE A 19 -8.92 8.92 -31.98
C PHE A 19 -9.33 9.17 -30.53
N ALA A 20 -10.63 9.32 -30.29
CA ALA A 20 -11.16 9.45 -28.94
C ALA A 20 -10.71 8.21 -28.13
N GLN A 21 -10.11 8.46 -26.97
CA GLN A 21 -9.60 7.44 -26.08
C GLN A 21 -10.70 6.43 -25.72
N ALA A 22 -10.36 5.14 -25.57
CA ALA A 22 -11.36 4.15 -25.20
C ALA A 22 -11.85 4.42 -23.76
N PRO A 23 -13.17 4.41 -23.50
CA PRO A 23 -13.68 4.68 -22.16
C PRO A 23 -13.31 3.53 -21.21
N LYS A 24 -12.77 3.86 -20.02
CA LYS A 24 -12.51 2.89 -18.95
C LYS A 24 -13.78 2.19 -18.49
N ARG A 25 -14.88 2.95 -18.40
CA ARG A 25 -16.18 2.46 -17.94
C ARG A 25 -17.22 2.63 -19.03
N GLU A 26 -17.84 1.53 -19.43
CA GLU A 26 -18.88 1.51 -20.46
C GLU A 26 -19.70 0.22 -20.38
N MET A 27 -21.02 0.34 -20.30
CA MET A 27 -21.90 -0.82 -20.45
C MET A 27 -22.04 -1.17 -21.94
N ARG A 28 -21.77 -2.43 -22.28
CA ARG A 28 -21.80 -2.97 -23.63
C ARG A 28 -22.70 -4.20 -23.64
N GLY A 29 -23.96 -3.97 -24.00
CA GLY A 29 -25.02 -4.95 -23.86
C GLY A 29 -25.46 -5.62 -25.16
N ALA A 30 -26.04 -6.81 -25.04
CA ALA A 30 -26.83 -7.43 -26.10
C ALA A 30 -28.05 -8.15 -25.51
N TRP A 31 -29.17 -8.10 -26.23
CA TRP A 31 -30.37 -8.87 -25.89
C TRP A 31 -30.33 -10.25 -26.55
N ILE A 32 -30.71 -11.27 -25.77
CA ILE A 32 -30.96 -12.63 -26.23
C ILE A 32 -32.46 -12.91 -26.02
N ALA A 33 -33.22 -12.80 -27.11
CA ALA A 33 -34.65 -13.08 -27.10
C ALA A 33 -34.91 -14.58 -27.23
N THR A 34 -35.73 -15.09 -26.33
CA THR A 34 -36.07 -16.52 -26.27
C THR A 34 -37.46 -16.83 -26.80
N TYR A 35 -38.37 -15.84 -26.71
CA TYR A 35 -39.68 -15.91 -27.31
C TYR A 35 -39.61 -16.30 -28.78
N ALA A 36 -40.36 -17.33 -29.16
CA ALA A 36 -40.40 -17.86 -30.52
C ALA A 36 -39.03 -18.28 -31.08
N ASN A 37 -38.08 -18.60 -30.19
CA ASN A 37 -36.73 -19.03 -30.52
C ASN A 37 -35.94 -18.00 -31.38
N ILE A 38 -36.20 -16.69 -31.20
CA ILE A 38 -35.58 -15.62 -32.01
C ILE A 38 -34.04 -15.70 -32.02
N ASP A 39 -33.42 -15.75 -30.85
CA ASP A 39 -31.96 -15.85 -30.72
C ASP A 39 -31.53 -17.20 -30.15
N TRP A 40 -32.23 -17.68 -29.12
CA TRP A 40 -31.92 -18.93 -28.43
C TRP A 40 -33.12 -19.39 -27.58
N PRO A 41 -33.36 -20.70 -27.34
CA PRO A 41 -32.68 -21.85 -27.94
C PRO A 41 -33.33 -22.25 -29.27
N ASN A 42 -32.87 -23.34 -29.89
CA ASN A 42 -33.67 -24.06 -30.88
C ASN A 42 -34.42 -25.19 -30.17
N ARG A 43 -35.72 -25.03 -29.96
CA ARG A 43 -36.57 -25.99 -29.22
C ARG A 43 -36.63 -27.40 -29.80
N SER A 44 -36.25 -27.58 -31.07
CA SER A 44 -36.17 -28.91 -31.71
C SER A 44 -34.89 -29.66 -31.35
N GLN A 45 -33.91 -28.99 -30.73
CA GLN A 45 -32.65 -29.60 -30.32
C GLN A 45 -32.73 -30.15 -28.89
N PRO A 46 -32.02 -31.25 -28.57
CA PRO A 46 -31.88 -31.72 -27.19
C PRO A 46 -31.08 -30.72 -26.33
N PRO A 47 -31.26 -30.74 -24.99
CA PRO A 47 -30.57 -29.84 -24.06
C PRO A 47 -29.06 -29.68 -24.29
N ALA A 48 -28.34 -30.77 -24.59
CA ALA A 48 -26.90 -30.72 -24.86
C ALA A 48 -26.53 -29.77 -26.01
N LEU A 49 -27.29 -29.78 -27.11
CA LEU A 49 -27.05 -28.88 -28.23
C LEU A 49 -27.52 -27.44 -27.93
N GLN A 50 -28.58 -27.28 -27.14
CA GLN A 50 -29.01 -25.95 -26.68
C GLN A 50 -27.93 -25.29 -25.80
N ARG A 51 -27.30 -26.06 -24.89
CA ARG A 51 -26.16 -25.60 -24.07
C ARG A 51 -24.96 -25.21 -24.93
N ALA A 52 -24.56 -26.06 -25.88
CA ALA A 52 -23.46 -25.77 -26.79
C ALA A 52 -23.72 -24.50 -27.63
N ALA A 53 -24.95 -24.32 -28.09
CA ALA A 53 -25.37 -23.12 -28.81
C ALA A 53 -25.29 -21.87 -27.94
N PHE A 54 -25.72 -21.95 -26.67
CA PHE A 54 -25.63 -20.83 -25.72
C PHE A 54 -24.17 -20.45 -25.45
N ILE A 55 -23.31 -21.43 -25.15
CA ILE A 55 -21.86 -21.21 -24.96
C ILE A 55 -21.28 -20.46 -26.16
N SER A 56 -21.59 -20.91 -27.39
CA SER A 56 -21.17 -20.24 -28.61
C SER A 56 -21.68 -18.79 -28.71
N ILE A 57 -22.89 -18.48 -28.23
CA ILE A 57 -23.42 -17.11 -28.17
C ILE A 57 -22.59 -16.27 -27.20
N VAL A 58 -22.34 -16.75 -25.99
CA VAL A 58 -21.64 -15.98 -24.96
C VAL A 58 -20.17 -15.77 -25.34
N ASP A 59 -19.49 -16.79 -25.88
CA ASP A 59 -18.13 -16.67 -26.45
C ASP A 59 -18.08 -15.63 -27.56
N HIS A 60 -19.08 -15.64 -28.46
CA HIS A 60 -19.16 -14.67 -29.54
C HIS A 60 -19.33 -13.23 -29.02
N HIS A 61 -20.15 -13.02 -28.00
CA HIS A 61 -20.36 -11.71 -27.37
C HIS A 61 -19.13 -11.24 -26.59
N LYS A 62 -18.47 -12.14 -25.85
CA LYS A 62 -17.19 -11.86 -25.19
C LYS A 62 -16.13 -11.42 -26.19
N ALA A 63 -15.98 -12.15 -27.30
CA ALA A 63 -15.05 -11.82 -28.38
C ALA A 63 -15.40 -10.51 -29.11
N THR A 64 -16.65 -10.04 -29.02
CA THR A 64 -17.08 -8.74 -29.55
C THR A 64 -16.72 -7.60 -28.58
N GLY A 65 -16.46 -7.91 -27.31
CA GLY A 65 -16.19 -6.96 -26.24
C GLY A 65 -17.42 -6.57 -25.41
N MET A 66 -18.51 -7.33 -25.48
CA MET A 66 -19.69 -7.15 -24.63
C MET A 66 -19.40 -7.58 -23.18
N ASN A 67 -20.01 -6.88 -22.21
CA ASN A 67 -19.85 -7.15 -20.78
C ASN A 67 -21.16 -7.36 -20.03
N THR A 68 -22.32 -7.21 -20.68
CA THR A 68 -23.65 -7.48 -20.11
C THR A 68 -24.55 -8.18 -21.13
N LEU A 69 -25.35 -9.16 -20.70
CA LEU A 69 -26.37 -9.80 -21.52
C LEU A 69 -27.74 -9.72 -20.85
N PHE A 70 -28.75 -9.27 -21.61
CA PHE A 70 -30.15 -9.25 -21.19
C PHE A 70 -30.85 -10.45 -21.81
N ILE A 71 -31.16 -11.46 -21.00
CA ILE A 71 -31.55 -12.79 -21.50
C ILE A 71 -32.99 -13.06 -21.08
N GLN A 72 -33.86 -13.29 -22.06
CA GLN A 72 -35.29 -13.43 -21.80
C GLN A 72 -35.59 -14.76 -21.09
N ILE A 73 -35.92 -14.70 -19.81
CA ILE A 73 -36.23 -15.88 -19.00
C ILE A 73 -37.74 -16.09 -18.82
N ARG A 74 -38.53 -15.06 -19.16
CA ARG A 74 -39.99 -15.05 -19.10
C ARG A 74 -40.55 -14.25 -20.26
N SER A 75 -41.35 -14.90 -21.11
CA SER A 75 -41.84 -14.31 -22.35
C SER A 75 -43.35 -14.05 -22.35
N GLN A 76 -44.13 -15.01 -21.88
CA GLN A 76 -45.59 -14.95 -21.87
C GLN A 76 -46.17 -15.68 -20.65
N CYS A 77 -45.77 -15.28 -19.44
CA CYS A 77 -46.09 -15.96 -18.16
C CYS A 77 -45.64 -17.43 -18.13
N ASP A 78 -44.42 -17.66 -18.63
CA ASP A 78 -43.75 -18.95 -18.69
C ASP A 78 -42.30 -18.83 -18.22
N ALA A 79 -41.71 -19.93 -17.77
CA ALA A 79 -40.38 -19.94 -17.16
C ALA A 79 -39.36 -20.72 -17.98
N MET A 80 -38.18 -20.11 -18.20
CA MET A 80 -36.97 -20.76 -18.70
C MET A 80 -36.18 -21.46 -17.59
N TYR A 81 -36.85 -21.81 -16.49
CA TYR A 81 -36.27 -22.36 -15.27
C TYR A 81 -37.33 -23.15 -14.49
N PRO A 82 -36.94 -24.04 -13.55
CA PRO A 82 -37.89 -24.72 -12.68
C PRO A 82 -38.61 -23.70 -11.80
N SER A 83 -39.91 -23.51 -12.03
CA SER A 83 -40.77 -22.62 -11.24
C SER A 83 -41.97 -23.39 -10.70
N ALA A 84 -42.34 -23.08 -9.45
CA ALA A 84 -43.61 -23.51 -8.85
C ALA A 84 -44.77 -22.55 -9.18
N ILE A 85 -44.47 -21.39 -9.76
CA ILE A 85 -45.42 -20.30 -10.05
C ILE A 85 -45.85 -20.34 -11.52
N GLU A 86 -44.91 -20.59 -12.43
CA GLU A 86 -45.14 -20.53 -13.88
C GLU A 86 -44.77 -21.85 -14.57
N PRO A 87 -45.50 -22.24 -15.64
CA PRO A 87 -45.15 -23.44 -16.40
C PRO A 87 -43.86 -23.23 -17.20
N TRP A 88 -43.14 -24.32 -17.45
CA TRP A 88 -41.99 -24.33 -18.37
C TRP A 88 -42.32 -23.72 -19.72
N SER A 89 -41.40 -22.92 -20.26
CA SER A 89 -41.59 -22.32 -21.58
C SER A 89 -41.62 -23.37 -22.70
N ALA A 90 -42.55 -23.18 -23.64
CA ALA A 90 -42.60 -23.98 -24.86
C ALA A 90 -41.38 -23.72 -25.77
N ASP A 91 -40.65 -22.63 -25.58
CA ASP A 91 -39.45 -22.33 -26.38
C ASP A 91 -38.25 -23.22 -26.00
N LEU A 92 -38.33 -24.03 -24.94
CA LEU A 92 -37.32 -25.05 -24.63
C LEU A 92 -37.60 -26.40 -25.30
N THR A 93 -38.87 -26.81 -25.36
CA THR A 93 -39.25 -28.21 -25.67
C THR A 93 -40.32 -28.34 -26.77
N GLY A 94 -40.87 -27.22 -27.25
CA GLY A 94 -42.05 -27.17 -28.12
C GLY A 94 -43.38 -27.37 -27.41
N THR A 95 -43.41 -27.60 -26.10
CA THR A 95 -44.65 -27.82 -25.34
C THR A 95 -44.57 -27.12 -23.98
N GLN A 96 -45.50 -26.19 -23.72
CA GLN A 96 -45.51 -25.46 -22.46
C GLN A 96 -45.81 -26.39 -21.27
N GLY A 97 -45.15 -26.18 -20.14
CA GLY A 97 -45.26 -27.01 -18.94
C GLY A 97 -44.39 -28.28 -18.97
N LYS A 98 -43.77 -28.62 -20.11
CA LYS A 98 -42.86 -29.76 -20.21
C LYS A 98 -41.42 -29.34 -19.88
N ALA A 99 -40.86 -29.93 -18.83
CA ALA A 99 -39.48 -29.70 -18.41
C ALA A 99 -38.47 -30.18 -19.48
N PRO A 100 -37.35 -29.46 -19.69
CA PRO A 100 -36.24 -29.99 -20.47
C PRO A 100 -35.49 -31.05 -19.64
N VAL A 101 -35.30 -32.24 -20.20
CA VAL A 101 -34.63 -33.36 -19.50
C VAL A 101 -33.38 -33.81 -20.26
N ASP A 102 -32.28 -33.94 -19.53
CA ASP A 102 -31.09 -34.65 -19.98
C ASP A 102 -31.28 -36.15 -19.77
N VAL A 103 -30.79 -36.95 -20.73
CA VAL A 103 -30.73 -38.41 -20.61
C VAL A 103 -29.26 -38.78 -20.44
N SER A 104 -28.92 -39.37 -19.30
CA SER A 104 -27.58 -39.91 -19.03
C SER A 104 -27.24 -41.00 -20.05
N LEU A 105 -26.07 -40.86 -20.67
CA LEU A 105 -25.55 -41.83 -21.65
C LEU A 105 -25.03 -43.12 -20.98
N VAL A 106 -24.87 -43.14 -19.65
CA VAL A 106 -24.26 -44.24 -18.90
C VAL A 106 -25.30 -45.20 -18.34
N ASP A 107 -26.37 -44.68 -17.75
CA ASP A 107 -27.41 -45.46 -17.04
C ASP A 107 -28.83 -45.16 -17.52
N GLY A 108 -29.01 -44.26 -18.49
CA GLY A 108 -30.32 -43.86 -19.01
C GLY A 108 -31.15 -43.01 -18.06
N ALA A 109 -30.60 -42.57 -16.91
CA ALA A 109 -31.31 -41.71 -15.96
C ALA A 109 -31.69 -40.37 -16.60
N THR A 110 -32.89 -39.87 -16.28
CA THR A 110 -33.36 -38.56 -16.75
C THR A 110 -33.26 -37.52 -15.65
N THR A 111 -32.62 -36.40 -15.94
CA THR A 111 -32.46 -35.29 -14.99
C THR A 111 -33.04 -34.03 -15.61
N VAL A 112 -33.88 -33.30 -14.86
CA VAL A 112 -34.36 -32.00 -15.31
C VAL A 112 -33.18 -31.03 -15.36
N TRP A 113 -32.97 -30.43 -16.52
CA TRP A 113 -31.97 -29.38 -16.69
C TRP A 113 -32.57 -28.04 -16.26
N ASP A 114 -31.83 -27.25 -15.47
CA ASP A 114 -32.15 -25.86 -15.16
C ASP A 114 -31.38 -24.93 -16.13
N PRO A 115 -32.06 -24.36 -17.15
CA PRO A 115 -31.40 -23.49 -18.12
C PRO A 115 -30.95 -22.15 -17.51
N LEU A 116 -31.68 -21.59 -16.55
CA LEU A 116 -31.33 -20.30 -15.96
C LEU A 116 -30.02 -20.37 -15.17
N GLN A 117 -29.86 -21.39 -14.31
CA GLN A 117 -28.60 -21.59 -13.59
C GLN A 117 -27.43 -21.75 -14.57
N PHE A 118 -27.61 -22.59 -15.59
CA PHE A 118 -26.59 -22.80 -16.61
C PHE A 118 -26.22 -21.50 -17.35
N MET A 119 -27.20 -20.67 -17.72
CA MET A 119 -26.92 -19.43 -18.43
C MET A 119 -26.15 -18.42 -17.56
N ILE A 120 -26.47 -18.34 -16.26
CA ILE A 120 -25.75 -17.50 -15.30
C ILE A 120 -24.30 -17.96 -15.19
N ASP A 121 -24.08 -19.24 -14.94
CA ASP A 121 -22.74 -19.83 -14.79
C ASP A 121 -21.85 -19.56 -16.02
N GLU A 122 -22.40 -19.76 -17.23
CA GLU A 122 -21.64 -19.56 -18.47
C GLU A 122 -21.36 -18.08 -18.78
N CYS A 123 -22.21 -17.15 -18.34
CA CYS A 123 -21.93 -15.72 -18.42
C CYS A 123 -20.83 -15.31 -17.42
N HIS A 124 -20.95 -15.74 -16.16
CA HIS A 124 -20.02 -15.42 -15.10
C HIS A 124 -18.62 -15.98 -15.34
N LYS A 125 -18.50 -17.22 -15.84
CA LYS A 125 -17.22 -17.81 -16.30
C LYS A 125 -16.47 -16.95 -17.31
N ARG A 126 -17.19 -16.10 -18.06
CA ARG A 126 -16.64 -15.19 -19.08
C ARG A 126 -16.57 -13.74 -18.61
N GLY A 127 -16.89 -13.48 -17.34
CA GLY A 127 -16.92 -12.14 -16.75
C GLY A 127 -18.01 -11.23 -17.31
N ILE A 128 -19.10 -11.80 -17.84
CA ILE A 128 -20.25 -11.08 -18.40
C ILE A 128 -21.37 -11.07 -17.36
N GLU A 129 -21.98 -9.91 -17.13
CA GLU A 129 -23.16 -9.82 -16.26
C GLU A 129 -24.41 -10.42 -16.92
N PHE A 130 -25.16 -11.18 -16.14
CA PHE A 130 -26.43 -11.79 -16.52
C PHE A 130 -27.60 -10.96 -15.96
N HIS A 131 -28.39 -10.37 -16.85
CA HIS A 131 -29.63 -9.69 -16.48
C HIS A 131 -30.84 -10.52 -16.94
N ALA A 132 -31.64 -10.99 -15.99
CA ALA A 132 -32.86 -11.73 -16.24
C ALA A 132 -33.90 -10.81 -16.88
N TRP A 133 -34.13 -10.99 -18.18
CA TRP A 133 -35.14 -10.24 -18.92
C TRP A 133 -36.52 -10.90 -18.78
N ILE A 134 -37.46 -10.12 -18.27
CA ILE A 134 -38.85 -10.49 -18.03
C ILE A 134 -39.75 -9.57 -18.84
N ASN A 135 -40.64 -10.16 -19.63
CA ASN A 135 -41.86 -9.45 -20.03
C ASN A 135 -42.85 -9.51 -18.85
N PRO A 136 -43.27 -8.39 -18.24
CA PRO A 136 -44.08 -8.43 -17.01
C PRO A 136 -45.54 -8.83 -17.24
N TYR A 137 -46.18 -8.32 -18.30
CA TYR A 137 -47.64 -8.43 -18.43
C TYR A 137 -48.11 -9.34 -19.57
N ARG A 138 -47.30 -9.66 -20.58
CA ARG A 138 -47.74 -10.56 -21.64
C ARG A 138 -48.12 -11.91 -21.04
N ALA A 139 -49.38 -12.29 -21.18
CA ALA A 139 -49.88 -13.59 -20.74
C ALA A 139 -50.01 -14.54 -21.92
N VAL A 140 -50.59 -14.08 -23.03
CA VAL A 140 -50.76 -14.93 -24.22
C VAL A 140 -50.60 -14.04 -25.44
N ALA A 141 -49.56 -14.28 -26.24
CA ALA A 141 -49.32 -13.50 -27.45
C ALA A 141 -50.43 -13.69 -28.50
N ASN A 142 -50.95 -14.91 -28.63
CA ASN A 142 -52.05 -15.26 -29.51
C ASN A 142 -53.03 -16.20 -28.82
N TYR A 143 -54.14 -15.66 -28.34
CA TYR A 143 -55.14 -16.39 -27.55
C TYR A 143 -55.80 -17.54 -28.31
N ASN A 144 -55.75 -17.55 -29.65
CA ASN A 144 -56.22 -18.71 -30.44
C ASN A 144 -55.43 -19.99 -30.12
N GLN A 145 -54.25 -19.87 -29.52
CA GLN A 145 -53.39 -20.98 -29.11
C GLN A 145 -53.56 -21.37 -27.64
N ILE A 146 -54.48 -20.75 -26.88
CA ILE A 146 -54.62 -21.02 -25.43
C ILE A 146 -54.84 -22.51 -25.11
N ASN A 147 -55.44 -23.27 -26.02
CA ASN A 147 -55.64 -24.70 -25.81
C ASN A 147 -54.33 -25.50 -25.73
N SER A 148 -53.24 -25.04 -26.35
CA SER A 148 -51.91 -25.68 -26.25
C SER A 148 -51.11 -25.26 -25.02
N PHE A 149 -51.61 -24.32 -24.21
CA PHE A 149 -50.95 -23.86 -22.99
C PHE A 149 -51.18 -24.83 -21.83
N ALA A 150 -50.27 -24.88 -20.86
CA ALA A 150 -50.40 -25.74 -19.70
C ALA A 150 -51.66 -25.38 -18.87
N ALA A 151 -52.29 -26.36 -18.23
CA ALA A 151 -53.47 -26.12 -17.38
C ALA A 151 -53.15 -25.19 -16.19
N THR A 152 -51.90 -25.21 -15.73
CA THR A 152 -51.37 -24.35 -14.65
C THR A 152 -51.03 -22.93 -15.09
N HIS A 153 -51.21 -22.59 -16.36
CA HIS A 153 -50.89 -21.26 -16.86
C HIS A 153 -51.86 -20.20 -16.31
N VAL A 154 -51.34 -19.04 -15.90
CA VAL A 154 -52.13 -17.97 -15.26
C VAL A 154 -53.34 -17.53 -16.08
N ALA A 155 -53.21 -17.46 -17.41
CA ALA A 155 -54.32 -17.11 -18.30
C ALA A 155 -55.48 -18.12 -18.30
N LYS A 156 -55.24 -19.38 -17.87
CA LYS A 156 -56.28 -20.39 -17.69
C LYS A 156 -56.83 -20.42 -16.26
N GLN A 157 -55.96 -20.21 -15.27
CA GLN A 157 -56.33 -20.23 -13.86
C GLN A 157 -57.09 -18.96 -13.44
N HIS A 158 -56.70 -17.83 -14.02
CA HIS A 158 -57.20 -16.49 -13.70
C HIS A 158 -57.59 -15.73 -14.98
N PRO A 159 -58.59 -16.20 -15.75
CA PRO A 159 -59.06 -15.48 -16.93
C PRO A 159 -59.57 -14.07 -16.62
N GLU A 160 -60.02 -13.83 -15.39
CA GLU A 160 -60.46 -12.52 -14.89
C GLU A 160 -59.32 -11.51 -14.71
N TRP A 161 -58.05 -11.94 -14.74
CA TRP A 161 -56.90 -11.04 -14.67
C TRP A 161 -56.50 -10.48 -16.04
N LEU A 162 -57.17 -10.87 -17.13
CA LEU A 162 -56.70 -10.58 -18.48
C LEU A 162 -57.37 -9.35 -19.11
N LEU A 163 -56.53 -8.45 -19.61
CA LEU A 163 -56.91 -7.44 -20.59
C LEU A 163 -56.85 -8.04 -22.00
N THR A 164 -57.89 -7.73 -22.79
CA THR A 164 -58.08 -8.24 -24.15
C THR A 164 -57.79 -7.18 -25.19
N GLN A 165 -56.85 -7.44 -26.10
CA GLN A 165 -56.58 -6.58 -27.26
C GLN A 165 -56.43 -7.46 -28.52
N GLY A 166 -57.52 -7.63 -29.29
CA GLY A 166 -57.54 -8.59 -30.39
C GLY A 166 -57.23 -10.02 -29.89
N THR A 167 -56.21 -10.67 -30.45
CA THR A 167 -55.73 -11.99 -29.98
C THR A 167 -54.71 -11.89 -28.84
N LEU A 168 -54.19 -10.70 -28.52
CA LEU A 168 -53.27 -10.52 -27.39
C LEU A 168 -54.06 -10.57 -26.07
N ARG A 169 -53.50 -11.26 -25.07
CA ARG A 169 -53.90 -11.15 -23.66
C ARG A 169 -52.72 -10.71 -22.83
N VAL A 170 -52.93 -9.68 -22.02
CA VAL A 170 -51.96 -9.23 -21.03
C VAL A 170 -52.61 -9.23 -19.64
N LEU A 171 -51.83 -9.45 -18.60
CA LEU A 171 -52.27 -9.30 -17.22
C LEU A 171 -52.65 -7.83 -16.97
N ASP A 172 -53.75 -7.58 -16.27
CA ASP A 172 -54.23 -6.24 -15.93
C ASP A 172 -53.34 -5.60 -14.84
N PRO A 173 -52.52 -4.59 -15.18
CA PRO A 173 -51.65 -3.94 -14.20
C PRO A 173 -52.43 -3.23 -13.08
N GLY A 174 -53.73 -2.95 -13.28
CA GLY A 174 -54.61 -2.33 -12.30
C GLY A 174 -54.94 -3.23 -11.10
N LEU A 175 -54.87 -4.54 -11.27
CA LEU A 175 -55.20 -5.49 -10.21
C LEU A 175 -54.02 -5.68 -9.23
N PRO A 176 -54.20 -5.47 -7.92
CA PRO A 176 -53.17 -5.77 -6.92
C PRO A 176 -52.68 -7.22 -6.98
N ALA A 177 -53.59 -8.17 -7.22
CA ALA A 177 -53.24 -9.59 -7.34
C ALA A 177 -52.25 -9.87 -8.48
N VAL A 178 -52.40 -9.19 -9.63
CA VAL A 178 -51.46 -9.27 -10.75
C VAL A 178 -50.10 -8.71 -10.37
N ARG A 179 -50.05 -7.55 -9.71
CA ARG A 179 -48.78 -6.96 -9.27
C ARG A 179 -48.06 -7.85 -8.24
N ASN A 180 -48.80 -8.46 -7.33
CA ASN A 180 -48.26 -9.41 -6.35
C ASN A 180 -47.73 -10.69 -7.03
N TYR A 181 -48.44 -11.19 -8.04
CA TYR A 181 -48.01 -12.35 -8.83
C TYR A 181 -46.71 -12.07 -9.60
N ILE A 182 -46.60 -10.93 -10.28
CA ILE A 182 -45.35 -10.56 -10.97
C ILE A 182 -44.21 -10.40 -9.97
N THR A 183 -44.49 -9.79 -8.81
CA THR A 183 -43.51 -9.62 -7.73
C THR A 183 -43.03 -10.97 -7.19
N SER A 184 -43.91 -11.95 -6.99
CA SER A 184 -43.51 -13.27 -6.51
C SER A 184 -42.63 -14.03 -7.51
N VAL A 185 -42.88 -13.88 -8.81
CA VAL A 185 -42.01 -14.43 -9.87
C VAL A 185 -40.61 -13.81 -9.80
N VAL A 186 -40.51 -12.49 -9.69
CA VAL A 186 -39.21 -11.80 -9.56
C VAL A 186 -38.49 -12.23 -8.27
N VAL A 187 -39.19 -12.29 -7.15
CA VAL A 187 -38.62 -12.71 -5.84
C VAL A 187 -38.14 -14.16 -5.87
N ASP A 188 -38.86 -15.06 -6.54
CA ASP A 188 -38.44 -16.45 -6.73
C ASP A 188 -37.09 -16.52 -7.47
N ILE A 189 -36.94 -15.75 -8.56
CA ILE A 189 -35.69 -15.66 -9.31
C ILE A 189 -34.57 -15.10 -8.44
N VAL A 190 -34.81 -13.93 -7.84
CA VAL A 190 -33.80 -13.22 -7.05
C VAL A 190 -33.34 -14.06 -5.87
N ASN A 191 -34.23 -14.78 -5.17
CA ASN A 191 -33.83 -15.63 -4.05
C ASN A 191 -32.92 -16.79 -4.48
N ARG A 192 -33.27 -17.48 -5.57
CA ARG A 192 -32.65 -18.76 -5.92
C ARG A 192 -31.43 -18.64 -6.83
N TYR A 193 -31.34 -17.58 -7.63
CA TYR A 193 -30.30 -17.44 -8.65
C TYR A 193 -29.40 -16.24 -8.38
N ASP A 194 -28.13 -16.34 -8.77
CA ASP A 194 -27.17 -15.23 -8.69
C ASP A 194 -27.22 -14.35 -9.94
N VAL A 195 -28.38 -13.77 -10.21
CA VAL A 195 -28.54 -12.79 -11.29
C VAL A 195 -27.87 -11.47 -10.91
N ASP A 196 -27.23 -10.80 -11.87
CA ASP A 196 -26.66 -9.45 -11.65
C ASP A 196 -27.73 -8.36 -11.74
N GLY A 197 -28.81 -8.64 -12.49
CA GLY A 197 -29.92 -7.71 -12.60
C GLY A 197 -31.24 -8.33 -13.06
N ILE A 198 -32.32 -7.60 -12.79
CA ILE A 198 -33.65 -7.79 -13.38
C ILE A 198 -33.85 -6.73 -14.46
N HIS A 199 -34.37 -7.15 -15.61
CA HIS A 199 -34.59 -6.30 -16.77
C HIS A 199 -36.01 -6.44 -17.30
N PHE A 200 -36.77 -5.35 -17.37
CA PHE A 200 -38.03 -5.33 -18.12
C PHE A 200 -37.81 -4.70 -19.50
N ASP A 201 -38.51 -5.19 -20.51
CA ASP A 201 -38.57 -4.56 -21.83
C ASP A 201 -39.66 -3.48 -21.90
N ASP A 202 -40.21 -3.23 -23.08
CA ASP A 202 -41.10 -2.12 -23.39
C ASP A 202 -42.60 -2.45 -23.30
N TYR A 203 -42.98 -3.68 -22.95
CA TYR A 203 -44.39 -4.09 -22.91
C TYR A 203 -45.04 -3.83 -21.55
N PHE A 204 -45.88 -2.79 -21.51
CA PHE A 204 -46.68 -2.41 -20.34
C PHE A 204 -48.18 -2.68 -20.62
N TYR A 205 -48.99 -1.63 -20.64
CA TYR A 205 -50.34 -1.71 -21.21
C TYR A 205 -50.26 -1.90 -22.72
N PRO A 206 -51.23 -2.59 -23.33
CA PRO A 206 -51.30 -2.68 -24.77
C PRO A 206 -51.67 -1.30 -25.35
N PRO A 207 -51.18 -0.95 -26.55
CA PRO A 207 -51.64 0.24 -27.25
C PRO A 207 -53.16 0.29 -27.33
N ALA A 208 -53.73 1.50 -27.36
CA ALA A 208 -55.16 1.68 -27.59
C ALA A 208 -55.59 0.92 -28.85
N ALA A 209 -56.77 0.31 -28.77
CA ALA A 209 -57.34 -0.45 -29.88
C ALA A 209 -57.44 0.43 -31.13
N GLY A 210 -57.00 -0.11 -32.26
CA GLY A 210 -57.22 0.52 -33.56
C GLY A 210 -58.72 0.70 -33.83
N ALA A 211 -59.07 1.63 -34.72
CA ALA A 211 -60.46 1.88 -35.07
C ALA A 211 -61.18 0.57 -35.49
N GLY A 212 -62.29 0.26 -34.83
CA GLY A 212 -63.07 -0.97 -35.06
C GLY A 212 -62.67 -2.19 -34.23
N VAL A 213 -61.67 -2.08 -33.34
CA VAL A 213 -61.32 -3.12 -32.36
C VAL A 213 -61.82 -2.71 -30.98
N THR A 214 -62.37 -3.65 -30.22
CA THR A 214 -62.81 -3.40 -28.84
C THR A 214 -61.63 -2.93 -27.99
N PRO A 215 -61.75 -1.78 -27.28
CA PRO A 215 -60.76 -1.36 -26.28
C PRO A 215 -60.54 -2.45 -25.23
N TYR A 216 -59.35 -2.51 -24.67
CA TYR A 216 -59.07 -3.43 -23.57
C TYR A 216 -59.89 -3.07 -22.31
N ASN A 217 -60.28 -4.12 -21.58
CA ASN A 217 -61.40 -4.16 -20.64
C ASN A 217 -61.02 -3.83 -19.18
N ASP A 218 -60.49 -2.63 -18.93
CA ASP A 218 -60.10 -2.20 -17.57
C ASP A 218 -61.14 -1.31 -16.85
N ASP A 219 -62.35 -1.16 -17.40
CA ASP A 219 -63.44 -0.35 -16.82
C ASP A 219 -63.82 -0.78 -15.41
N ALA A 220 -64.01 -2.09 -15.21
CA ALA A 220 -64.37 -2.64 -13.92
C ALA A 220 -63.22 -2.45 -12.90
N THR A 221 -61.98 -2.66 -13.33
CA THR A 221 -60.79 -2.48 -12.49
C THR A 221 -60.63 -1.02 -12.06
N PHE A 222 -60.80 -0.07 -12.98
CA PHE A 222 -60.73 1.36 -12.67
C PHE A 222 -61.86 1.80 -11.73
N ALA A 223 -63.09 1.33 -11.94
CA ALA A 223 -64.22 1.64 -11.08
C ALA A 223 -64.05 1.07 -9.65
N ALA A 224 -63.42 -0.10 -9.53
CA ALA A 224 -63.18 -0.76 -8.24
C ALA A 224 -62.07 -0.08 -7.42
N ASP A 225 -61.02 0.44 -8.05
CA ASP A 225 -59.89 1.08 -7.37
C ASP A 225 -59.39 2.35 -8.10
N PRO A 226 -60.17 3.45 -8.12
CA PRO A 226 -59.81 4.65 -8.87
C PRO A 226 -58.68 5.47 -8.22
N ARG A 227 -58.35 5.23 -6.94
CA ARG A 227 -57.33 5.93 -6.14
C ARG A 227 -57.32 7.47 -6.28
N GLY A 228 -58.50 8.07 -6.47
CA GLY A 228 -58.67 9.52 -6.63
C GLY A 228 -58.36 10.07 -8.02
N PHE A 229 -57.96 9.24 -8.98
CA PHE A 229 -57.73 9.67 -10.36
C PHE A 229 -59.04 9.88 -11.10
N THR A 230 -59.19 11.05 -11.73
CA THR A 230 -60.31 11.35 -12.64
C THR A 230 -59.93 11.14 -14.11
N VAL A 231 -58.62 11.10 -14.40
CA VAL A 231 -58.07 10.83 -15.73
C VAL A 231 -57.50 9.42 -15.75
N ARG A 232 -58.13 8.54 -16.55
CA ARG A 232 -57.76 7.12 -16.60
C ARG A 232 -56.31 6.86 -17.02
N GLY A 233 -55.77 7.68 -17.91
CA GLY A 233 -54.38 7.55 -18.33
C GLY A 233 -53.39 7.74 -17.17
N ASP A 234 -53.70 8.65 -16.23
CA ASP A 234 -52.86 8.85 -15.04
C ASP A 234 -52.95 7.65 -14.09
N TRP A 235 -54.15 7.10 -13.90
CA TRP A 235 -54.34 5.87 -13.13
C TRP A 235 -53.58 4.67 -13.71
N ARG A 236 -53.60 4.49 -15.04
CA ARG A 236 -52.83 3.43 -15.71
C ARG A 236 -51.33 3.58 -15.51
N ARG A 237 -50.81 4.80 -15.64
CA ARG A 237 -49.40 5.09 -15.32
C ARG A 237 -49.08 4.78 -13.86
N ASP A 238 -49.97 5.15 -12.95
CA ASP A 238 -49.83 4.87 -11.52
C ASP A 238 -49.82 3.36 -11.21
N ASN A 239 -50.64 2.56 -11.88
CA ASN A 239 -50.61 1.10 -11.75
C ASN A 239 -49.23 0.50 -12.09
N VAL A 240 -48.62 0.97 -13.18
CA VAL A 240 -47.26 0.56 -13.55
C VAL A 240 -46.24 1.08 -12.54
N ASN A 241 -46.36 2.34 -12.11
CA ASN A 241 -45.48 2.94 -11.11
C ASN A 241 -45.47 2.15 -9.79
N ILE A 242 -46.64 1.69 -9.32
CA ILE A 242 -46.75 0.85 -8.12
C ILE A 242 -45.94 -0.42 -8.27
N LEU A 243 -46.02 -1.10 -9.42
CA LEU A 243 -45.21 -2.30 -9.66
C LEU A 243 -43.72 -1.97 -9.70
N ILE A 244 -43.31 -0.95 -10.46
CA ILE A 244 -41.90 -0.58 -10.62
C ILE A 244 -41.26 -0.20 -9.28
N ARG A 245 -41.91 0.68 -8.50
CA ARG A 245 -41.44 1.03 -7.14
C ARG A 245 -41.41 -0.18 -6.22
N GLY A 246 -42.50 -0.95 -6.18
CA GLY A 246 -42.61 -2.11 -5.30
C GLY A 246 -41.56 -3.19 -5.61
N LEU A 247 -41.28 -3.44 -6.89
CA LEU A 247 -40.22 -4.35 -7.32
C LEU A 247 -38.84 -3.85 -6.91
N ASN A 248 -38.55 -2.57 -7.12
CA ASN A 248 -37.29 -1.98 -6.69
C ASN A 248 -37.06 -2.18 -5.19
N ASP A 249 -38.02 -1.77 -4.36
CA ASP A 249 -37.93 -1.91 -2.91
C ASP A 249 -37.77 -3.38 -2.50
N THR A 250 -38.51 -4.28 -3.17
CA THR A 250 -38.47 -5.72 -2.88
C THR A 250 -37.13 -6.34 -3.25
N ILE A 251 -36.62 -6.10 -4.47
CA ILE A 251 -35.32 -6.61 -4.94
C ILE A 251 -34.22 -6.16 -3.98
N GLN A 252 -34.21 -4.87 -3.63
CA GLN A 252 -33.26 -4.29 -2.69
C GLN A 252 -33.32 -4.96 -1.31
N SER A 253 -34.52 -5.28 -0.83
CA SER A 253 -34.70 -5.93 0.47
C SER A 253 -34.26 -7.40 0.54
N VAL A 254 -34.20 -8.07 -0.63
CA VAL A 254 -33.90 -9.50 -0.78
C VAL A 254 -32.42 -9.70 -1.13
N LYS A 255 -31.94 -9.06 -2.20
CA LYS A 255 -30.53 -9.05 -2.61
C LYS A 255 -30.13 -7.64 -3.04
N PRO A 256 -29.60 -6.81 -2.13
CA PRO A 256 -29.35 -5.38 -2.38
C PRO A 256 -28.35 -5.08 -3.51
N TRP A 257 -27.57 -6.07 -3.95
CA TRP A 257 -26.65 -5.95 -5.09
C TRP A 257 -27.30 -6.20 -6.46
N VAL A 258 -28.52 -6.72 -6.52
CA VAL A 258 -29.20 -6.99 -7.79
C VAL A 258 -29.74 -5.68 -8.38
N LYS A 259 -29.32 -5.37 -9.61
CA LYS A 259 -29.70 -4.17 -10.33
C LYS A 259 -31.12 -4.30 -10.89
N PHE A 260 -31.90 -3.23 -10.88
CA PHE A 260 -33.20 -3.20 -11.56
C PHE A 260 -33.22 -2.17 -12.67
N GLY A 261 -33.58 -2.57 -13.89
CA GLY A 261 -33.73 -1.60 -14.97
C GLY A 261 -34.75 -2.00 -16.01
N VAL A 262 -35.07 -1.02 -16.85
CA VAL A 262 -36.18 -1.11 -17.80
C VAL A 262 -35.75 -0.55 -19.15
N SER A 263 -36.16 -1.21 -20.23
CA SER A 263 -35.91 -0.82 -21.62
C SER A 263 -37.20 -0.36 -22.29
N PRO A 264 -37.65 0.89 -22.04
CA PRO A 264 -38.86 1.42 -22.68
C PRO A 264 -38.59 1.78 -24.15
N SER A 265 -39.65 2.09 -24.90
CA SER A 265 -39.51 2.68 -26.24
C SER A 265 -38.64 3.96 -26.18
N GLY A 266 -37.94 4.29 -27.28
CA GLY A 266 -37.02 5.42 -27.27
C GLY A 266 -37.69 6.79 -27.15
N ILE A 267 -38.98 6.93 -27.48
CA ILE A 267 -39.73 8.20 -27.39
C ILE A 267 -40.61 8.19 -26.14
N TYR A 268 -40.21 8.96 -25.12
CA TYR A 268 -41.04 9.17 -23.93
C TYR A 268 -42.35 9.88 -24.26
N ARG A 269 -42.24 11.08 -24.85
CA ARG A 269 -43.36 11.92 -25.30
C ARG A 269 -43.01 12.69 -26.57
N ASN A 270 -44.00 12.89 -27.42
CA ASN A 270 -43.93 13.79 -28.57
C ASN A 270 -44.24 15.23 -28.11
N SER A 271 -43.23 16.10 -28.05
CA SER A 271 -43.39 17.50 -27.68
C SER A 271 -42.22 18.36 -28.16
N THR A 272 -42.50 19.57 -28.65
CA THR A 272 -41.45 20.57 -28.93
C THR A 272 -40.88 21.20 -27.66
N ASN A 273 -41.53 21.00 -26.50
CA ASN A 273 -41.02 21.46 -25.22
C ASN A 273 -40.08 20.38 -24.61
N PRO A 274 -38.77 20.65 -24.49
CA PRO A 274 -37.81 19.67 -23.98
C PRO A 274 -38.06 19.27 -22.51
N ALA A 275 -38.79 20.08 -21.73
CA ALA A 275 -39.21 19.70 -20.38
C ALA A 275 -40.33 18.65 -20.35
N ILE A 276 -40.96 18.35 -21.49
CA ILE A 276 -42.07 17.41 -21.63
C ILE A 276 -41.65 16.19 -22.46
N GLY A 277 -40.93 16.39 -23.55
CA GLY A 277 -40.56 15.31 -24.48
C GLY A 277 -39.64 15.77 -25.60
N THR A 278 -39.69 15.07 -26.74
CA THR A 278 -38.85 15.34 -27.92
C THR A 278 -39.72 15.74 -29.12
N PRO A 279 -39.23 16.59 -30.04
CA PRO A 279 -39.97 16.99 -31.25
C PRO A 279 -40.01 15.85 -32.27
N THR A 280 -40.75 14.81 -31.91
CA THR A 280 -40.94 13.56 -32.64
C THR A 280 -42.43 13.34 -32.92
N SER A 281 -42.75 12.34 -33.74
CA SER A 281 -44.10 11.97 -34.12
C SER A 281 -44.31 10.45 -34.11
N GLY A 282 -43.37 9.71 -33.50
CA GLY A 282 -43.43 8.26 -33.37
C GLY A 282 -44.34 7.81 -32.22
N LEU A 283 -44.33 6.50 -31.94
CA LEU A 283 -45.03 5.95 -30.79
C LEU A 283 -44.40 6.49 -29.50
N GLU A 284 -45.18 7.24 -28.71
CA GLU A 284 -44.77 7.67 -27.37
C GLU A 284 -45.27 6.70 -26.29
N HIS A 285 -44.37 6.20 -25.43
CA HIS A 285 -44.76 5.18 -24.44
C HIS A 285 -45.48 5.75 -23.22
N TYR A 286 -45.33 7.04 -22.90
CA TYR A 286 -46.06 7.67 -21.78
C TYR A 286 -47.58 7.64 -21.95
N THR A 287 -48.06 7.87 -23.17
CA THR A 287 -49.50 7.91 -23.49
C THR A 287 -49.99 6.56 -24.02
N THR A 288 -49.19 5.89 -24.86
CA THR A 288 -49.63 4.69 -25.58
C THR A 288 -49.54 3.43 -24.73
N LEU A 289 -48.46 3.30 -23.95
CA LEU A 289 -48.14 2.12 -23.15
C LEU A 289 -48.27 2.41 -21.64
N PHE A 290 -48.55 3.66 -21.27
CA PHE A 290 -48.70 4.14 -19.90
C PHE A 290 -47.46 3.87 -19.03
N ALA A 291 -46.27 3.96 -19.65
CA ALA A 291 -44.99 3.85 -18.97
C ALA A 291 -44.44 5.24 -18.62
N ASP A 292 -44.38 5.60 -17.35
CA ASP A 292 -43.84 6.89 -16.91
C ASP A 292 -42.34 6.79 -16.58
N SER A 293 -41.54 6.39 -17.56
CA SER A 293 -40.12 6.10 -17.38
C SER A 293 -39.30 7.27 -16.86
N ARG A 294 -39.73 8.51 -17.15
CA ARG A 294 -39.09 9.72 -16.61
C ARG A 294 -39.30 9.81 -15.10
N ARG A 295 -40.49 9.49 -14.61
CA ARG A 295 -40.76 9.45 -13.17
C ARG A 295 -39.96 8.35 -12.47
N TRP A 296 -39.80 7.18 -13.09
CA TRP A 296 -39.05 6.07 -12.49
C TRP A 296 -37.60 6.44 -12.18
N ILE A 297 -36.92 7.16 -13.08
CA ILE A 297 -35.56 7.64 -12.86
C ILE A 297 -35.49 8.88 -11.96
N GLN A 298 -36.48 9.79 -12.01
CA GLN A 298 -36.59 10.93 -11.09
C GLN A 298 -36.69 10.47 -9.63
N GLU A 299 -37.51 9.45 -9.37
CA GLU A 299 -37.78 8.92 -8.04
C GLU A 299 -36.78 7.82 -7.63
N GLY A 300 -35.88 7.44 -8.53
CA GLY A 300 -34.88 6.41 -8.27
C GLY A 300 -35.42 4.99 -8.13
N TRP A 301 -36.58 4.68 -8.71
CA TRP A 301 -37.22 3.35 -8.70
C TRP A 301 -36.60 2.35 -9.69
N VAL A 302 -35.57 2.77 -10.43
CA VAL A 302 -34.74 1.91 -11.28
C VAL A 302 -33.29 2.38 -11.16
N ASP A 303 -32.35 1.46 -11.32
CA ASP A 303 -30.92 1.74 -11.37
C ASP A 303 -30.48 2.23 -12.76
N TYR A 304 -31.16 1.77 -13.81
CA TYR A 304 -30.89 2.21 -15.17
C TYR A 304 -32.14 2.20 -16.07
N ILE A 305 -32.11 3.03 -17.11
CA ILE A 305 -33.04 2.99 -18.23
C ILE A 305 -32.28 2.72 -19.52
N ALA A 306 -32.80 1.79 -20.33
CA ALA A 306 -32.23 1.41 -21.61
C ALA A 306 -33.16 1.79 -22.78
N PRO A 307 -33.30 3.08 -23.15
CA PRO A 307 -34.32 3.49 -24.12
C PRO A 307 -34.03 2.92 -25.50
N GLN A 308 -35.04 2.32 -26.13
CA GLN A 308 -34.95 1.68 -27.43
C GLN A 308 -34.96 2.70 -28.58
N VAL A 309 -33.83 3.35 -28.83
CA VAL A 309 -33.68 4.36 -29.88
C VAL A 309 -33.37 3.68 -31.22
N TYR A 310 -34.36 2.97 -31.77
CA TYR A 310 -34.21 2.11 -32.95
C TYR A 310 -34.39 2.84 -34.29
N TRP A 311 -33.86 4.05 -34.38
CA TRP A 311 -33.97 4.93 -35.55
C TRP A 311 -32.60 5.47 -35.92
N TYR A 312 -32.37 5.76 -37.20
CA TYR A 312 -31.07 6.26 -37.64
C TYR A 312 -30.90 7.76 -37.34
N ILE A 313 -29.65 8.22 -37.28
CA ILE A 313 -29.31 9.65 -37.17
C ILE A 313 -29.88 10.40 -38.40
N GLY A 314 -30.76 11.36 -38.13
CA GLY A 314 -31.47 12.16 -39.14
C GLY A 314 -32.84 11.61 -39.54
N GLN A 315 -33.34 10.53 -38.91
CA GLN A 315 -34.62 9.95 -39.29
C GLN A 315 -35.79 10.93 -39.04
N PRO A 316 -36.61 11.27 -40.07
CA PRO A 316 -37.78 12.12 -39.89
C PRO A 316 -38.77 11.55 -38.88
N GLY A 317 -39.27 12.39 -37.97
CA GLY A 317 -40.27 12.03 -36.96
C GLY A 317 -39.73 11.21 -35.77
N ALA A 318 -38.51 10.66 -35.83
CA ALA A 318 -37.91 9.88 -34.74
C ALA A 318 -36.38 9.94 -34.79
N ASN A 319 -35.82 11.15 -34.83
CA ASN A 319 -34.39 11.34 -35.07
C ASN A 319 -33.56 10.94 -33.84
N TYR A 320 -32.63 9.99 -34.03
CA TYR A 320 -31.65 9.59 -33.01
C TYR A 320 -30.93 10.78 -32.36
N SER A 321 -30.52 11.77 -33.18
CA SER A 321 -29.76 12.93 -32.71
C SER A 321 -30.57 13.94 -31.89
N VAL A 322 -31.88 13.73 -31.78
CA VAL A 322 -32.80 14.51 -30.93
C VAL A 322 -33.17 13.73 -29.68
N ILE A 323 -33.33 12.41 -29.80
CA ILE A 323 -33.79 11.53 -28.72
C ILE A 323 -32.69 11.29 -27.67
N VAL A 324 -31.46 10.96 -28.10
CA VAL A 324 -30.36 10.66 -27.16
C VAL A 324 -30.01 11.83 -26.24
N PRO A 325 -29.85 13.09 -26.74
CA PRO A 325 -29.58 14.23 -25.85
C PRO A 325 -30.69 14.47 -24.82
N TRP A 326 -31.94 14.18 -25.17
CA TRP A 326 -33.06 14.31 -24.24
C TRP A 326 -32.96 13.33 -23.09
N TRP A 327 -32.63 12.06 -23.37
CA TRP A 327 -32.41 11.06 -22.33
C TRP A 327 -31.20 11.40 -21.45
N ASN A 328 -30.10 11.87 -22.04
CA ASN A 328 -28.95 12.36 -21.28
C ASN A 328 -29.36 13.45 -20.27
N ASN A 329 -30.19 14.41 -20.69
CA ASN A 329 -30.62 15.52 -19.84
C ASN A 329 -31.68 15.13 -18.80
N ASN A 330 -32.29 13.96 -18.95
CA ASN A 330 -33.30 13.44 -18.03
C ASN A 330 -32.78 12.21 -17.27
N ALA A 331 -31.48 12.09 -17.03
CA ALA A 331 -30.91 10.93 -16.36
C ALA A 331 -31.15 10.90 -14.84
N TYR A 332 -31.31 12.06 -14.19
CA TYR A 332 -31.55 12.19 -12.74
C TYR A 332 -30.60 11.37 -11.85
N GLY A 333 -29.32 11.28 -12.22
CA GLY A 333 -28.32 10.51 -11.49
C GLY A 333 -28.51 8.99 -11.58
N ARG A 334 -29.19 8.51 -12.63
CA ARG A 334 -29.29 7.09 -13.01
C ARG A 334 -28.61 6.85 -14.35
N HIS A 335 -28.23 5.61 -14.60
CA HIS A 335 -27.54 5.28 -15.85
C HIS A 335 -28.52 5.22 -17.03
N ILE A 336 -28.13 5.84 -18.14
CA ILE A 336 -28.80 5.72 -19.43
C ILE A 336 -27.97 4.84 -20.36
N TYR A 337 -28.61 3.82 -20.93
CA TYR A 337 -28.01 2.81 -21.79
C TYR A 337 -28.72 2.75 -23.14
N ILE A 338 -28.18 3.35 -24.20
CA ILE A 338 -28.94 3.48 -25.45
C ILE A 338 -29.14 2.12 -26.13
N GLY A 339 -30.40 1.72 -26.34
CA GLY A 339 -30.76 0.56 -27.16
C GLY A 339 -30.67 0.90 -28.65
N MET A 340 -29.91 0.11 -29.40
CA MET A 340 -29.61 0.33 -30.83
C MET A 340 -30.11 -0.83 -31.69
N ALA A 341 -30.52 -0.52 -32.92
CA ALA A 341 -31.22 -1.47 -33.80
C ALA A 341 -30.30 -2.21 -34.79
N GLY A 342 -29.49 -3.14 -34.28
CA GLY A 342 -28.67 -4.02 -35.13
C GLY A 342 -29.51 -4.83 -36.14
N TYR A 343 -30.72 -5.24 -35.74
CA TYR A 343 -31.62 -6.02 -36.60
C TYR A 343 -32.05 -5.28 -37.87
N LYS A 344 -32.12 -3.94 -37.85
CA LYS A 344 -32.51 -3.12 -39.01
C LYS A 344 -31.40 -2.93 -40.03
N VAL A 345 -30.14 -3.11 -39.64
CA VAL A 345 -29.00 -2.93 -40.53
C VAL A 345 -29.15 -3.83 -41.75
N ASN A 346 -29.02 -3.26 -42.94
CA ASN A 346 -29.14 -3.95 -44.23
C ASN A 346 -30.42 -4.79 -44.40
N ASP A 347 -31.50 -4.44 -43.71
CA ASP A 347 -32.82 -5.02 -43.96
C ASP A 347 -33.53 -4.15 -45.01
N PRO A 348 -33.84 -4.69 -46.22
CA PRO A 348 -34.55 -3.94 -47.25
C PRO A 348 -35.89 -3.36 -46.78
N ALA A 349 -36.57 -4.00 -45.83
CA ALA A 349 -37.84 -3.52 -45.29
C ALA A 349 -37.70 -2.23 -44.45
N GLN A 350 -36.49 -1.88 -44.02
CA GLN A 350 -36.24 -0.71 -43.17
C GLN A 350 -35.76 0.52 -43.95
N GLY A 351 -35.49 0.37 -45.25
CA GLY A 351 -35.09 1.45 -46.16
C GLY A 351 -33.58 1.68 -46.29
N ALA A 352 -33.21 2.46 -47.30
CA ALA A 352 -31.82 2.59 -47.77
C ALA A 352 -30.82 3.18 -46.75
N ASN A 353 -31.29 3.98 -45.79
CA ASN A 353 -30.41 4.56 -44.76
C ASN A 353 -29.78 3.50 -43.85
N TRP A 354 -30.47 2.37 -43.63
CA TRP A 354 -29.94 1.24 -42.87
C TRP A 354 -28.94 0.38 -43.67
N ALA A 355 -28.79 0.62 -44.98
CA ALA A 355 -27.75 0.01 -45.80
C ALA A 355 -26.39 0.75 -45.69
N ASN A 356 -26.26 1.72 -44.79
CA ASN A 356 -25.01 2.44 -44.53
C ASN A 356 -24.14 1.70 -43.49
N PRO A 357 -22.94 1.20 -43.85
CA PRO A 357 -22.05 0.48 -42.92
C PRO A 357 -21.57 1.34 -41.74
N SER A 358 -21.58 2.67 -41.88
CA SER A 358 -21.17 3.59 -40.80
C SER A 358 -22.29 3.96 -39.84
N MET A 359 -23.53 3.45 -40.02
CA MET A 359 -24.67 3.86 -39.20
C MET A 359 -24.46 3.57 -37.70
N ILE A 360 -24.25 2.30 -37.34
CA ILE A 360 -23.98 1.88 -35.96
C ILE A 360 -22.69 2.54 -35.42
N PRO A 361 -21.56 2.58 -36.15
CA PRO A 361 -20.39 3.35 -35.74
C PRO A 361 -20.63 4.83 -35.43
N ASN A 362 -21.50 5.51 -36.19
CA ASN A 362 -21.85 6.91 -35.94
C ASN A 362 -22.66 7.07 -34.65
N GLU A 363 -23.61 6.17 -34.41
CA GLU A 363 -24.40 6.14 -33.17
C GLU A 363 -23.52 5.91 -31.95
N VAL A 364 -22.56 4.97 -31.99
CA VAL A 364 -21.59 4.76 -30.89
C VAL A 364 -20.73 6.01 -30.65
N ARG A 365 -20.22 6.64 -31.72
CA ARG A 365 -19.46 7.90 -31.59
C ARG A 365 -20.29 9.00 -30.95
N MET A 366 -21.57 9.10 -31.32
CA MET A 366 -22.47 10.08 -30.74
C MET A 366 -22.69 9.80 -29.25
N ASN A 367 -22.99 8.56 -28.87
CA ASN A 367 -23.22 8.17 -27.48
C ASN A 367 -22.01 8.41 -26.57
N ARG A 368 -20.80 8.22 -27.10
CA ARG A 368 -19.52 8.49 -26.40
C ARG A 368 -19.10 9.96 -26.39
N SER A 369 -19.88 10.85 -26.99
CA SER A 369 -19.56 12.28 -27.01
C SER A 369 -19.49 12.82 -25.58
N THR A 370 -18.47 13.64 -25.28
CA THR A 370 -18.34 14.33 -23.98
C THR A 370 -19.50 15.29 -23.70
N ALA A 371 -20.32 15.62 -24.72
CA ALA A 371 -21.57 16.37 -24.56
C ALA A 371 -22.67 15.59 -23.83
N TYR A 372 -22.56 14.25 -23.72
CA TYR A 372 -23.58 13.39 -23.13
C TYR A 372 -23.03 12.53 -21.97
N PRO A 373 -22.57 13.16 -20.87
CA PRO A 373 -21.89 12.45 -19.77
C PRO A 373 -22.77 11.44 -19.03
N ASN A 374 -24.10 11.50 -19.18
CA ASN A 374 -25.02 10.57 -18.52
C ASN A 374 -25.36 9.35 -19.40
N ILE A 375 -24.79 9.24 -20.60
CA ILE A 375 -24.88 8.06 -21.45
C ILE A 375 -23.71 7.13 -21.09
N TYR A 376 -24.00 6.11 -20.30
CA TYR A 376 -23.00 5.23 -19.70
C TYR A 376 -22.72 3.97 -20.53
N GLY A 377 -23.36 3.85 -21.69
CA GLY A 377 -23.18 2.72 -22.59
C GLY A 377 -24.34 2.52 -23.54
N GLN A 378 -24.34 1.37 -24.19
CA GLN A 378 -25.30 1.02 -25.21
C GLN A 378 -25.51 -0.48 -25.29
N SER A 379 -26.62 -0.87 -25.90
CA SER A 379 -26.99 -2.26 -26.11
C SER A 379 -27.52 -2.48 -27.51
N ILE A 380 -27.16 -3.60 -28.15
CA ILE A 380 -27.61 -3.91 -29.50
C ILE A 380 -28.76 -4.93 -29.45
N TYR A 381 -29.91 -4.56 -30.01
CA TYR A 381 -30.98 -5.49 -30.32
C TYR A 381 -30.81 -5.98 -31.77
N ASN A 382 -30.55 -7.26 -32.03
CA ASN A 382 -30.44 -8.40 -31.11
C ASN A 382 -29.21 -9.27 -31.40
N THR A 383 -29.07 -10.37 -30.67
CA THR A 383 -27.95 -11.31 -30.83
C THR A 383 -27.82 -11.90 -32.23
N SER A 384 -28.93 -12.26 -32.88
CA SER A 384 -28.93 -12.76 -34.26
C SER A 384 -28.35 -11.75 -35.24
N SER A 385 -28.64 -10.45 -35.04
CA SER A 385 -28.07 -9.39 -35.87
C SER A 385 -26.56 -9.23 -35.69
N LEU A 386 -26.04 -9.40 -34.46
CA LEU A 386 -24.62 -9.36 -34.17
C LEU A 386 -23.87 -10.56 -34.77
N ARG A 387 -24.51 -11.72 -34.83
CA ARG A 387 -23.93 -12.97 -35.36
C ARG A 387 -24.04 -13.10 -36.89
N SER A 388 -24.86 -12.28 -37.53
CA SER A 388 -25.08 -12.37 -38.98
C SER A 388 -23.95 -11.72 -39.78
N SER A 389 -23.45 -12.43 -40.80
CA SER A 389 -22.52 -11.89 -41.79
C SER A 389 -23.18 -10.91 -42.78
N SER A 390 -24.51 -10.87 -42.87
CA SER A 390 -25.24 -10.00 -43.80
C SER A 390 -25.43 -8.55 -43.32
N LYS A 391 -24.95 -8.22 -42.11
CA LYS A 391 -25.19 -6.93 -41.46
C LYS A 391 -24.03 -5.93 -41.65
N LEU A 392 -23.46 -5.88 -42.86
CA LEU A 392 -22.45 -4.90 -43.27
C LEU A 392 -21.20 -4.81 -42.37
N GLY A 393 -20.86 -5.88 -41.67
CA GLY A 393 -19.68 -5.91 -40.79
C GLY A 393 -19.73 -4.92 -39.62
N PHE A 394 -20.91 -4.42 -39.21
CA PHE A 394 -20.98 -3.45 -38.10
C PHE A 394 -20.40 -4.04 -36.80
N ARG A 395 -20.55 -5.35 -36.57
CA ARG A 395 -19.91 -6.05 -35.47
C ARG A 395 -18.39 -5.95 -35.53
N ASP A 396 -17.77 -6.11 -36.69
CA ASP A 396 -16.32 -5.99 -36.81
C ASP A 396 -15.87 -4.57 -36.50
N SER A 397 -16.66 -3.56 -36.87
CA SER A 397 -16.41 -2.18 -36.44
C SER A 397 -16.45 -2.05 -34.91
N LEU A 398 -17.44 -2.65 -34.24
CA LEU A 398 -17.51 -2.68 -32.77
C LEU A 398 -16.26 -3.36 -32.18
N ARG A 399 -15.99 -4.61 -32.59
CA ARG A 399 -14.90 -5.44 -32.04
C ARG A 399 -13.51 -4.83 -32.26
N LEU A 400 -13.24 -4.35 -33.48
CA LEU A 400 -11.89 -3.94 -33.88
C LEU A 400 -11.59 -2.48 -33.55
N ASN A 401 -12.62 -1.61 -33.47
CA ASN A 401 -12.42 -0.17 -33.32
C ASN A 401 -12.96 0.39 -32.00
N PHE A 402 -14.16 -0.02 -31.55
CA PHE A 402 -14.81 0.59 -30.39
C PHE A 402 -14.61 -0.17 -29.08
N TYR A 403 -14.69 -1.50 -29.13
CA TYR A 403 -14.66 -2.42 -27.99
C TYR A 403 -13.38 -3.27 -27.95
N LYS A 404 -12.35 -2.84 -28.69
CA LYS A 404 -11.05 -3.53 -28.77
C LYS A 404 -10.42 -3.73 -27.39
N LYS A 405 -10.60 -2.76 -26.49
CA LYS A 405 -10.12 -2.80 -25.11
C LYS A 405 -11.26 -3.19 -24.15
N PRO A 406 -10.98 -4.00 -23.11
CA PRO A 406 -11.95 -4.25 -22.05
C PRO A 406 -12.42 -2.92 -21.42
N ALA A 407 -13.65 -2.92 -20.92
CA ALA A 407 -14.17 -1.81 -20.13
C ALA A 407 -14.89 -2.37 -18.90
N LEU A 408 -14.71 -1.68 -17.78
CA LEU A 408 -15.45 -1.95 -16.56
C LEU A 408 -16.90 -1.49 -16.76
N LEU A 409 -17.82 -2.03 -15.97
CA LEU A 409 -19.15 -1.44 -15.96
C LEU A 409 -19.12 -0.09 -15.22
N PRO A 410 -20.05 0.82 -15.58
CA PRO A 410 -20.27 2.05 -14.84
C PRO A 410 -20.57 1.78 -13.36
N ALA A 411 -19.91 2.49 -12.46
CA ALA A 411 -20.14 2.37 -11.03
C ALA A 411 -21.50 2.99 -10.64
N MET A 412 -22.17 2.46 -9.62
CA MET A 412 -23.48 2.95 -9.14
C MET A 412 -23.37 3.57 -7.74
N PRO A 413 -22.77 4.76 -7.59
CA PRO A 413 -22.44 5.35 -6.28
C PRO A 413 -23.67 5.68 -5.40
N TRP A 414 -24.88 5.74 -5.98
CA TRP A 414 -26.12 5.89 -5.21
C TRP A 414 -26.61 4.58 -4.56
N ARG A 415 -26.01 3.45 -4.94
CA ARG A 415 -26.27 2.13 -4.35
C ARG A 415 -25.21 1.79 -3.31
N ASP A 416 -23.96 1.97 -3.70
CA ASP A 416 -22.80 1.76 -2.87
C ASP A 416 -21.61 2.49 -3.49
N ASN A 417 -20.81 3.15 -2.67
CA ASN A 417 -19.64 3.91 -3.06
C ASN A 417 -18.36 3.45 -2.35
N MET A 418 -18.43 2.37 -1.55
CA MET A 418 -17.26 1.80 -0.90
C MET A 418 -16.61 0.79 -1.85
N ALA A 419 -15.30 0.91 -2.03
CA ALA A 419 -14.55 -0.07 -2.81
C ALA A 419 -14.17 -1.27 -1.94
N PRO A 420 -14.03 -2.47 -2.53
CA PRO A 420 -13.48 -3.62 -1.82
C PRO A 420 -11.99 -3.41 -1.50
N GLU A 421 -11.46 -4.21 -0.58
CA GLU A 421 -10.03 -4.22 -0.27
C GLU A 421 -9.16 -4.62 -1.50
N PRO A 422 -7.97 -4.04 -1.66
CA PRO A 422 -7.09 -4.34 -2.77
C PRO A 422 -6.45 -5.73 -2.65
N PRO A 423 -6.03 -6.34 -3.77
CA PRO A 423 -5.13 -7.48 -3.75
C PRO A 423 -3.78 -7.09 -3.15
N THR A 424 -3.07 -8.05 -2.56
CA THR A 424 -1.73 -7.85 -1.97
C THR A 424 -0.75 -8.89 -2.50
N LEU A 425 0.55 -8.66 -2.30
CA LEU A 425 1.61 -9.59 -2.69
C LEU A 425 1.54 -9.98 -4.18
N LEU A 426 1.32 -8.99 -5.06
CA LEU A 426 1.37 -9.21 -6.50
C LEU A 426 2.82 -9.49 -6.90
N ALA A 427 3.04 -10.60 -7.61
CA ALA A 427 4.33 -10.99 -8.16
C ALA A 427 4.20 -11.42 -9.62
N GLY A 428 5.18 -11.07 -10.45
CA GLY A 428 5.30 -11.46 -11.84
C GLY A 428 6.52 -12.35 -12.08
N VAL A 429 6.31 -13.49 -12.75
CA VAL A 429 7.39 -14.42 -13.12
C VAL A 429 7.39 -14.64 -14.62
N GLN A 430 8.55 -14.47 -15.26
CA GLN A 430 8.70 -14.74 -16.67
C GLN A 430 8.48 -16.23 -16.95
N TYR A 431 7.65 -16.54 -17.97
CA TYR A 431 7.37 -17.90 -18.40
C TYR A 431 7.70 -18.05 -19.89
N GLY A 432 8.85 -18.65 -20.19
CA GLY A 432 9.37 -18.68 -21.57
C GLY A 432 9.83 -17.28 -22.02
N SER A 433 9.84 -17.02 -23.33
CA SER A 433 10.36 -15.77 -23.89
C SER A 433 9.30 -14.69 -24.15
N ASP A 434 8.01 -15.02 -24.02
CA ASP A 434 6.90 -14.19 -24.51
C ASP A 434 5.73 -14.07 -23.53
N SER A 435 5.89 -14.50 -22.28
CA SER A 435 4.80 -14.54 -21.31
C SER A 435 5.28 -14.20 -19.90
N VAL A 436 4.37 -13.61 -19.11
CA VAL A 436 4.54 -13.37 -17.67
C VAL A 436 3.35 -13.98 -16.94
N VAL A 437 3.63 -14.76 -15.89
CA VAL A 437 2.61 -15.30 -14.99
C VAL A 437 2.56 -14.41 -13.76
N LEU A 438 1.39 -13.83 -13.52
CA LEU A 438 1.08 -13.02 -12.35
C LEU A 438 0.41 -13.88 -11.29
N THR A 439 0.76 -13.67 -10.03
CA THR A 439 0.11 -14.26 -8.86
C THR A 439 -0.07 -13.21 -7.77
N TRP A 440 -1.18 -13.25 -7.05
CA TRP A 440 -1.44 -12.33 -5.94
C TRP A 440 -2.22 -13.01 -4.81
N THR A 441 -2.28 -12.35 -3.66
CA THR A 441 -3.13 -12.73 -2.53
C THR A 441 -4.47 -12.01 -2.63
N LYS A 442 -5.56 -12.77 -2.53
CA LYS A 442 -6.92 -12.23 -2.52
C LYS A 442 -7.17 -11.47 -1.21
N PRO A 443 -7.91 -10.36 -1.23
CA PRO A 443 -8.39 -9.75 0.00
C PRO A 443 -9.28 -10.76 0.78
N ALA A 444 -9.31 -10.62 2.10
CA ALA A 444 -10.25 -11.39 2.92
C ALA A 444 -11.69 -11.00 2.57
N ASP A 445 -12.62 -11.97 2.66
CA ASP A 445 -14.03 -11.69 2.42
C ASP A 445 -14.57 -10.71 3.47
N ALA A 446 -15.07 -9.57 3.00
CA ALA A 446 -15.81 -8.63 3.83
C ALA A 446 -17.09 -9.27 4.38
N LEU A 447 -17.54 -8.81 5.56
CA LEU A 447 -18.79 -9.29 6.17
C LEU A 447 -20.02 -8.88 5.36
N ASN A 448 -19.99 -7.66 4.82
CA ASN A 448 -21.03 -7.13 3.95
C ASN A 448 -20.80 -7.63 2.51
N GLU A 449 -21.85 -8.15 1.87
CA GLU A 449 -21.76 -8.68 0.50
C GLU A 449 -21.40 -7.60 -0.54
N LEU A 450 -21.74 -6.34 -0.27
CA LEU A 450 -21.44 -5.22 -1.17
C LEU A 450 -19.94 -4.90 -1.20
N ASP A 451 -19.22 -5.09 -0.09
CA ASP A 451 -17.80 -4.72 0.04
C ASP A 451 -16.86 -5.86 -0.40
N LYS A 452 -17.40 -6.99 -0.87
CA LYS A 452 -16.61 -8.15 -1.30
C LYS A 452 -16.05 -7.95 -2.70
N ALA A 453 -14.77 -8.28 -2.86
CA ALA A 453 -14.18 -8.44 -4.18
C ALA A 453 -14.89 -9.57 -4.95
N LYS A 454 -15.33 -9.27 -6.18
CA LYS A 454 -15.96 -10.21 -7.12
C LYS A 454 -15.17 -10.38 -8.41
N LYS A 455 -14.39 -9.38 -8.78
CA LYS A 455 -13.50 -9.44 -9.95
C LYS A 455 -12.16 -8.80 -9.63
N PHE A 456 -11.13 -9.18 -10.37
CA PHE A 456 -9.86 -8.49 -10.40
C PHE A 456 -9.66 -7.81 -11.76
N VAL A 457 -9.06 -6.63 -11.76
CA VAL A 457 -8.65 -5.93 -12.99
C VAL A 457 -7.14 -5.93 -13.05
N ILE A 458 -6.60 -6.49 -14.12
CA ILE A 458 -5.16 -6.57 -14.35
C ILE A 458 -4.78 -5.43 -15.29
N TYR A 459 -3.94 -4.53 -14.78
CA TYR A 459 -3.37 -3.44 -15.54
C TYR A 459 -1.93 -3.74 -15.95
N ARG A 460 -1.55 -3.24 -17.14
CA ARG A 460 -0.20 -3.31 -17.67
C ARG A 460 0.25 -1.96 -18.20
N GLY A 461 1.49 -1.59 -17.91
CA GLY A 461 2.17 -0.41 -18.46
C GLY A 461 3.58 -0.73 -18.95
N GLU A 462 4.13 0.17 -19.76
CA GLU A 462 5.55 0.17 -20.18
C GLU A 462 6.42 1.01 -19.21
N ASN A 463 5.80 1.58 -18.16
CA ASN A 463 6.46 2.33 -17.09
C ASN A 463 5.93 1.83 -15.74
N PRO A 464 6.72 1.94 -14.65
CA PRO A 464 6.31 1.49 -13.32
C PRO A 464 5.11 2.28 -12.76
N VAL A 465 4.91 3.52 -13.23
CA VAL A 465 3.69 4.29 -12.93
C VAL A 465 2.61 3.94 -13.95
N ILE A 466 1.69 3.06 -13.55
CA ILE A 466 0.60 2.58 -14.40
C ILE A 466 -0.65 3.46 -14.20
N ASP A 467 -1.07 4.17 -15.25
CA ASP A 467 -2.31 4.95 -15.21
C ASP A 467 -3.54 4.02 -15.28
N ILE A 468 -4.08 3.67 -14.12
CA ILE A 468 -5.26 2.81 -14.00
C ILE A 468 -6.54 3.49 -14.50
N THR A 469 -6.55 4.79 -14.82
CA THR A 469 -7.74 5.48 -15.34
C THR A 469 -7.99 5.20 -16.82
N ARG A 470 -7.04 4.55 -17.51
CA ARG A 470 -7.05 4.30 -18.94
C ARG A 470 -7.47 2.88 -19.28
N ALA A 471 -8.46 2.74 -20.16
CA ALA A 471 -8.87 1.44 -20.70
C ALA A 471 -7.74 0.74 -21.48
N GLU A 472 -6.80 1.50 -22.04
CA GLU A 472 -5.69 0.96 -22.83
C GLU A 472 -4.79 0.05 -22.00
N ASN A 473 -4.68 0.32 -20.70
CA ASN A 473 -3.84 -0.39 -19.74
C ASN A 473 -4.53 -1.62 -19.15
N ILE A 474 -5.85 -1.79 -19.33
CA ILE A 474 -6.56 -3.00 -18.90
C ILE A 474 -6.21 -4.14 -19.86
N VAL A 475 -5.59 -5.19 -19.33
CA VAL A 475 -5.28 -6.41 -20.08
C VAL A 475 -6.37 -7.45 -19.89
N ALA A 476 -6.85 -7.61 -18.66
CA ALA A 476 -7.88 -8.59 -18.34
C ALA A 476 -8.73 -8.18 -17.14
N ILE A 477 -9.93 -8.77 -17.09
CA ILE A 477 -10.83 -8.74 -15.94
C ILE A 477 -11.16 -10.20 -15.64
N THR A 478 -10.80 -10.68 -14.45
CA THR A 478 -10.93 -12.09 -14.04
C THR A 478 -11.89 -12.22 -12.86
N SER A 479 -12.46 -13.42 -12.65
CA SER A 479 -13.23 -13.69 -11.42
C SER A 479 -12.29 -13.82 -10.23
N THR A 480 -12.83 -13.69 -9.02
CA THR A 480 -12.06 -13.91 -7.79
C THR A 480 -11.79 -15.38 -7.48
N ASP A 481 -12.25 -16.33 -8.31
CA ASP A 481 -11.95 -17.76 -8.10
C ASP A 481 -10.46 -18.06 -8.27
N VAL A 482 -9.77 -17.27 -9.10
CA VAL A 482 -8.37 -17.50 -9.50
C VAL A 482 -7.55 -16.24 -9.25
N ALA A 483 -6.53 -16.33 -8.39
CA ALA A 483 -5.60 -15.23 -8.08
C ALA A 483 -4.30 -15.32 -8.90
N THR A 484 -4.44 -15.71 -10.17
CA THR A 484 -3.35 -15.79 -11.13
C THR A 484 -3.84 -15.39 -12.51
N PHE A 485 -2.94 -14.78 -13.29
CA PHE A 485 -3.20 -14.42 -14.68
C PHE A 485 -1.92 -14.63 -15.51
N LYS A 486 -2.06 -15.23 -16.69
CA LYS A 486 -0.94 -15.37 -17.63
C LYS A 486 -1.10 -14.35 -18.76
N ASP A 487 -0.24 -13.35 -18.78
CA ASP A 487 -0.09 -12.45 -19.92
C ASP A 487 0.81 -13.11 -20.97
N VAL A 488 0.43 -13.06 -22.24
CA VAL A 488 1.05 -13.82 -23.34
C VAL A 488 1.32 -12.95 -24.55
N ALA A 489 2.16 -13.45 -25.45
CA ALA A 489 2.55 -12.76 -26.69
C ALA A 489 3.20 -11.39 -26.45
N LEU A 490 4.04 -11.30 -25.42
CA LEU A 490 4.82 -10.12 -25.07
C LEU A 490 6.04 -9.99 -25.99
N PRO A 491 6.32 -8.79 -26.53
CA PRO A 491 7.59 -8.50 -27.18
C PRO A 491 8.78 -8.75 -26.24
N SER A 492 9.84 -9.37 -26.75
CA SER A 492 11.01 -9.76 -25.96
C SER A 492 11.93 -8.60 -25.58
N ASP A 493 11.73 -7.41 -26.15
CA ASP A 493 12.56 -6.22 -25.98
C ASP A 493 11.95 -5.17 -25.03
N THR A 494 10.80 -5.48 -24.42
CA THR A 494 10.05 -4.53 -23.60
C THR A 494 9.74 -5.13 -22.23
N THR A 495 10.22 -4.49 -21.16
CA THR A 495 9.79 -4.80 -19.80
C THR A 495 8.39 -4.24 -19.57
N TYR A 496 7.51 -5.05 -18.99
CA TYR A 496 6.15 -4.64 -18.65
C TYR A 496 5.95 -4.66 -17.14
N TYR A 497 5.24 -3.64 -16.68
CA TYR A 497 4.86 -3.45 -15.29
C TYR A 497 3.38 -3.77 -15.11
N TYR A 498 3.03 -4.34 -13.97
CA TYR A 498 1.69 -4.81 -13.67
C TYR A 498 1.23 -4.32 -12.30
N THR A 499 -0.07 -4.03 -12.20
CA THR A 499 -0.78 -3.84 -10.93
C THR A 499 -2.18 -4.45 -11.04
N VAL A 500 -2.77 -4.84 -9.93
CA VAL A 500 -4.10 -5.46 -9.88
C VAL A 500 -5.00 -4.68 -8.92
N THR A 501 -6.24 -4.42 -9.33
CA THR A 501 -7.30 -3.87 -8.46
C THR A 501 -8.42 -4.90 -8.25
N SER A 502 -9.21 -4.72 -7.19
CA SER A 502 -10.44 -5.46 -6.92
C SER A 502 -11.67 -4.67 -7.37
N LEU A 503 -12.72 -5.36 -7.82
CA LEU A 503 -14.05 -4.80 -8.09
C LEU A 503 -15.13 -5.53 -7.32
N ASP A 504 -16.09 -4.79 -6.78
CA ASP A 504 -17.33 -5.35 -6.22
C ASP A 504 -18.43 -5.56 -7.28
N ARG A 505 -19.67 -5.85 -6.84
CA ARG A 505 -20.83 -6.05 -7.72
C ARG A 505 -21.32 -4.76 -8.40
N PHE A 506 -21.05 -3.60 -7.81
CA PHE A 506 -21.35 -2.30 -8.40
C PHE A 506 -20.16 -1.70 -9.15
N HIS A 507 -19.06 -2.44 -9.28
CA HIS A 507 -17.82 -2.04 -9.95
C HIS A 507 -17.14 -0.84 -9.28
N ASN A 508 -17.32 -0.65 -7.97
CA ASN A 508 -16.41 0.18 -7.20
C ASN A 508 -15.04 -0.49 -7.21
N GLU A 509 -14.00 0.30 -7.46
CA GLU A 509 -12.66 -0.21 -7.71
C GLU A 509 -11.73 0.16 -6.56
N SER A 510 -11.01 -0.83 -6.05
CA SER A 510 -10.03 -0.63 -4.98
C SER A 510 -8.88 0.26 -5.44
N VAL A 511 -8.07 0.70 -4.47
CA VAL A 511 -6.71 1.16 -4.79
C VAL A 511 -5.91 0.03 -5.47
N PRO A 512 -4.87 0.34 -6.28
CA PRO A 512 -4.01 -0.68 -6.87
C PRO A 512 -3.21 -1.46 -5.81
N SER A 513 -2.89 -2.71 -6.11
CA SER A 513 -1.85 -3.47 -5.40
C SER A 513 -0.47 -2.83 -5.60
N ASN A 514 0.56 -3.42 -4.97
CA ASN A 514 1.95 -3.15 -5.36
C ASN A 514 2.15 -3.35 -6.87
N VAL A 515 3.12 -2.62 -7.43
CA VAL A 515 3.57 -2.81 -8.81
C VAL A 515 4.59 -3.95 -8.83
N THR A 516 4.54 -4.78 -9.87
CA THR A 516 5.57 -5.80 -10.14
C THR A 516 5.94 -5.76 -11.62
N ASP A 517 7.11 -6.27 -11.93
CA ASP A 517 7.54 -6.62 -13.28
C ASP A 517 8.05 -8.08 -13.30
N TYR A 518 8.84 -8.45 -14.31
CA TYR A 518 9.56 -9.73 -14.33
C TYR A 518 11.10 -9.58 -14.23
N ALA A 519 11.65 -8.36 -14.23
CA ALA A 519 13.10 -8.17 -14.18
C ALA A 519 13.61 -8.38 -12.74
N ALA A 520 14.81 -8.93 -12.65
CA ALA A 520 15.54 -9.01 -11.39
C ALA A 520 16.18 -7.65 -11.05
N PRO A 521 16.42 -7.33 -9.77
CA PRO A 521 17.08 -6.09 -9.38
C PRO A 521 18.46 -6.02 -10.03
N ALA A 522 18.92 -4.81 -10.38
CA ALA A 522 20.29 -4.62 -10.80
C ALA A 522 21.20 -4.63 -9.57
N ILE A 523 22.29 -5.41 -9.63
CA ILE A 523 23.32 -5.45 -8.60
C ILE A 523 24.69 -5.17 -9.23
N ALA A 524 25.43 -4.25 -8.63
CA ALA A 524 26.84 -4.01 -8.91
C ALA A 524 27.65 -4.21 -7.64
N CYS A 525 28.67 -5.06 -7.72
CA CYS A 525 29.61 -5.27 -6.64
C CYS A 525 30.68 -4.17 -6.67
N GLY A 526 31.23 -3.85 -5.49
CA GLY A 526 32.48 -3.08 -5.40
C GLY A 526 33.64 -3.77 -6.14
N GLY A 527 34.77 -3.06 -6.25
CA GLY A 527 36.01 -3.64 -6.76
C GLY A 527 36.56 -4.74 -5.85
N SER A 528 37.64 -5.40 -6.29
CA SER A 528 38.34 -6.41 -5.48
C SER A 528 38.71 -5.87 -4.10
N GLN A 529 38.57 -6.71 -3.08
CA GLN A 529 38.90 -6.39 -1.69
C GLN A 529 40.25 -7.00 -1.32
N GLN A 530 40.92 -6.44 -0.31
CA GLN A 530 42.16 -6.98 0.25
C GLN A 530 41.96 -7.30 1.72
N LEU A 531 42.41 -8.49 2.11
CA LEU A 531 42.36 -8.95 3.49
C LEU A 531 43.73 -9.52 3.88
N ASN A 532 44.23 -9.11 5.04
CA ASN A 532 45.51 -9.58 5.54
C ASN A 532 45.32 -10.94 6.21
N ALA A 533 46.16 -11.91 5.86
CA ALA A 533 46.21 -13.20 6.52
C ALA A 533 46.73 -13.06 7.96
N ASP A 534 46.24 -13.91 8.85
CA ASP A 534 46.66 -13.98 10.25
C ASP A 534 47.97 -14.79 10.43
N LEU A 535 48.36 -15.01 11.68
CA LEU A 535 49.60 -15.71 12.04
C LEU A 535 49.66 -17.20 11.61
N VAL A 536 48.55 -17.77 11.13
CA VAL A 536 48.50 -19.14 10.57
C VAL A 536 48.13 -19.13 9.08
N CYS A 537 48.25 -17.98 8.42
CA CYS A 537 47.96 -17.77 7.00
C CYS A 537 46.50 -18.06 6.64
N ALA A 538 45.60 -17.73 7.56
CA ALA A 538 44.16 -17.78 7.33
C ALA A 538 43.56 -16.38 7.41
N ALA A 539 42.42 -16.18 6.77
CA ALA A 539 41.70 -14.92 6.80
C ALA A 539 40.21 -15.17 6.97
N VAL A 540 39.55 -14.41 7.86
CA VAL A 540 38.12 -14.51 8.11
C VAL A 540 37.39 -13.52 7.21
N LEU A 541 36.53 -13.99 6.31
CA LEU A 541 35.77 -13.12 5.42
C LEU A 541 34.78 -12.25 6.22
N PRO A 542 34.89 -10.92 6.20
CA PRO A 542 33.90 -10.02 6.78
C PRO A 542 32.58 -10.03 5.98
N ASP A 543 31.59 -9.32 6.49
CA ASP A 543 30.33 -9.08 5.77
C ASP A 543 30.54 -8.00 4.70
N TYR A 544 30.41 -8.38 3.43
CA TYR A 544 30.56 -7.53 2.27
C TYR A 544 29.23 -7.10 1.64
N THR A 545 28.08 -7.45 2.24
CA THR A 545 26.76 -7.10 1.68
C THR A 545 26.57 -5.60 1.46
N ASN A 546 27.19 -4.76 2.32
CA ASN A 546 27.20 -3.29 2.19
C ASN A 546 28.00 -2.75 0.99
N LEU A 547 28.79 -3.59 0.30
CA LEU A 547 29.49 -3.20 -0.94
C LEU A 547 28.61 -3.30 -2.18
N ALA A 548 27.45 -3.96 -2.09
CA ALA A 548 26.52 -4.03 -3.19
C ALA A 548 25.83 -2.67 -3.40
N VAL A 549 25.88 -2.16 -4.61
CA VAL A 549 24.97 -1.11 -5.07
C VAL A 549 23.83 -1.80 -5.78
N VAL A 550 22.65 -1.73 -5.20
CA VAL A 550 21.43 -2.31 -5.75
C VAL A 550 20.48 -1.21 -6.23
N SER A 551 19.78 -1.48 -7.32
CA SER A 551 18.69 -0.64 -7.80
C SER A 551 17.64 -1.51 -8.45
N ASP A 552 16.39 -1.14 -8.27
CA ASP A 552 15.23 -1.79 -8.88
C ASP A 552 14.23 -0.68 -9.24
N ASP A 553 13.50 -0.86 -10.32
CA ASP A 553 12.57 0.14 -10.85
C ASP A 553 11.16 0.02 -10.26
N VAL A 554 10.83 -1.11 -9.63
CA VAL A 554 9.55 -1.35 -8.94
C VAL A 554 9.70 -1.49 -7.43
N SER A 555 10.87 -1.92 -6.94
CA SER A 555 11.12 -2.17 -5.53
C SER A 555 11.95 -1.04 -4.91
N PRO A 556 11.50 -0.43 -3.80
CA PRO A 556 12.35 0.46 -3.03
C PRO A 556 13.63 -0.27 -2.59
N VAL A 557 14.77 0.43 -2.60
CA VAL A 557 16.08 -0.15 -2.25
C VAL A 557 16.08 -0.87 -0.89
N HIS A 558 15.29 -0.39 0.08
CA HIS A 558 15.21 -0.98 1.41
C HIS A 558 14.45 -2.33 1.47
N GLU A 559 13.77 -2.73 0.39
CA GLU A 559 13.08 -4.03 0.29
C GLU A 559 13.95 -5.08 -0.41
N ILE A 560 15.10 -4.69 -0.97
CA ILE A 560 16.04 -5.60 -1.62
C ILE A 560 16.94 -6.24 -0.56
N ILE A 561 16.88 -7.57 -0.44
CA ILE A 561 17.72 -8.34 0.49
C ILE A 561 18.99 -8.75 -0.24
N VAL A 562 20.15 -8.36 0.29
CA VAL A 562 21.46 -8.78 -0.23
C VAL A 562 22.04 -9.86 0.67
N THR A 563 22.40 -11.01 0.09
CA THR A 563 23.11 -12.10 0.78
C THR A 563 24.49 -12.31 0.17
N GLN A 564 25.41 -12.91 0.93
CA GLN A 564 26.75 -13.24 0.45
C GLN A 564 27.06 -14.74 0.54
N SER A 565 27.85 -15.23 -0.40
CA SER A 565 28.43 -16.58 -0.39
C SER A 565 29.90 -16.52 -0.80
N PRO A 566 30.86 -17.02 0.00
CA PRO A 566 30.68 -17.68 1.31
C PRO A 566 30.11 -16.75 2.41
N GLU A 567 29.49 -17.32 3.45
CA GLU A 567 28.89 -16.57 4.55
C GLU A 567 29.93 -15.75 5.34
N ALA A 568 29.49 -14.63 5.93
CA ALA A 568 30.35 -13.82 6.79
C ALA A 568 30.88 -14.66 7.97
N GLY A 569 32.18 -14.57 8.23
CA GLY A 569 32.86 -15.42 9.21
C GLY A 569 33.50 -16.67 8.64
N THR A 570 33.35 -16.96 7.33
CA THR A 570 34.06 -18.08 6.69
C THR A 570 35.57 -17.89 6.75
N VAL A 571 36.29 -18.92 7.20
CA VAL A 571 37.76 -18.94 7.23
C VAL A 571 38.30 -19.43 5.89
N VAL A 572 39.13 -18.62 5.23
CA VAL A 572 39.90 -18.98 4.03
C VAL A 572 41.30 -19.34 4.49
N ASN A 573 41.76 -20.55 4.19
CA ASN A 573 43.09 -21.03 4.57
C ASN A 573 44.06 -20.88 3.38
N GLY A 574 45.23 -20.31 3.63
CA GLY A 574 46.26 -20.03 2.62
C GLY A 574 46.10 -18.65 1.96
N LEU A 575 47.03 -18.33 1.05
CA LEU A 575 47.07 -17.06 0.31
C LEU A 575 46.31 -17.13 -1.03
N GLU A 576 45.46 -18.15 -1.22
CA GLU A 576 44.60 -18.22 -2.40
C GLU A 576 43.47 -17.20 -2.30
N ASN A 577 43.24 -16.47 -3.39
CA ASN A 577 42.18 -15.48 -3.45
C ASN A 577 40.80 -16.15 -3.29
N ALA A 578 39.95 -15.57 -2.45
CA ALA A 578 38.57 -16.00 -2.31
C ALA A 578 37.65 -15.25 -3.30
N VAL A 579 36.66 -15.95 -3.88
CA VAL A 579 35.62 -15.30 -4.69
C VAL A 579 34.36 -15.16 -3.85
N VAL A 580 33.94 -13.93 -3.58
CA VAL A 580 32.69 -13.63 -2.88
C VAL A 580 31.63 -13.28 -3.91
N THR A 581 30.48 -13.93 -3.82
CA THR A 581 29.30 -13.65 -4.64
C THR A 581 28.23 -13.00 -3.78
N LEU A 582 27.78 -11.81 -4.16
CA LEU A 582 26.64 -11.14 -3.56
C LEU A 582 25.40 -11.41 -4.41
N THR A 583 24.28 -11.71 -3.77
CA THR A 583 22.99 -11.95 -4.44
C THR A 583 21.96 -10.98 -3.90
N ALA A 584 21.40 -10.12 -4.76
CA ALA A 584 20.30 -9.22 -4.43
C ALA A 584 18.98 -9.89 -4.79
N THR A 585 18.00 -9.86 -3.88
CA THR A 585 16.65 -10.40 -4.10
C THR A 585 15.61 -9.31 -3.81
N ASP A 586 14.73 -9.03 -4.76
CA ASP A 586 13.65 -8.03 -4.61
C ASP A 586 12.49 -8.55 -3.74
N ALA A 587 11.52 -7.67 -3.43
CA ALA A 587 10.31 -8.02 -2.67
C ALA A 587 9.39 -9.03 -3.39
N SER A 588 9.56 -9.16 -4.70
CA SER A 588 8.84 -10.12 -5.55
C SER A 588 9.55 -11.49 -5.62
N GLY A 589 10.69 -11.65 -4.96
CA GLY A 589 11.49 -12.88 -4.91
C GLY A 589 12.42 -13.11 -6.11
N LYS A 590 12.65 -12.11 -6.97
CA LYS A 590 13.56 -12.20 -8.13
C LYS A 590 14.96 -11.81 -7.72
N SER A 591 15.97 -12.50 -8.25
CA SER A 591 17.35 -12.29 -7.84
C SER A 591 18.36 -12.18 -8.97
N SER A 592 19.40 -11.40 -8.71
CA SER A 592 20.60 -11.27 -9.55
C SER A 592 21.83 -11.34 -8.66
N SER A 593 22.98 -11.64 -9.26
CA SER A 593 24.24 -11.74 -8.52
C SER A 593 25.39 -11.06 -9.23
N CYS A 594 26.37 -10.65 -8.42
CA CYS A 594 27.67 -10.21 -8.87
C CYS A 594 28.75 -10.84 -7.99
N SER A 595 29.96 -10.95 -8.52
CA SER A 595 31.09 -11.51 -7.77
C SER A 595 32.31 -10.60 -7.86
N PHE A 596 33.11 -10.58 -6.80
CA PHE A 596 34.41 -9.92 -6.77
C PHE A 596 35.43 -10.82 -6.06
N VAL A 597 36.71 -10.50 -6.26
CA VAL A 597 37.82 -11.25 -5.69
C VAL A 597 38.26 -10.58 -4.38
N VAL A 598 38.46 -11.37 -3.33
CA VAL A 598 39.15 -10.98 -2.11
C VAL A 598 40.58 -11.51 -2.19
N GLU A 599 41.53 -10.60 -2.38
CA GLU A 599 42.94 -10.90 -2.38
C GLU A 599 43.44 -11.10 -0.95
N ILE A 600 43.88 -12.32 -0.64
CA ILE A 600 44.47 -12.63 0.67
C ILE A 600 45.95 -12.30 0.58
N LYS A 601 46.37 -11.29 1.35
CA LYS A 601 47.76 -10.83 1.36
C LYS A 601 48.44 -11.23 2.64
N ASP A 602 49.67 -11.69 2.49
CA ASP A 602 50.60 -11.69 3.59
C ASP A 602 51.28 -10.32 3.66
N VAL A 603 51.10 -9.65 4.79
CA VAL A 603 51.75 -8.36 5.09
C VAL A 603 52.72 -8.49 6.26
N THR A 604 52.89 -9.70 6.79
CA THR A 604 53.76 -9.97 7.93
C THR A 604 55.17 -10.15 7.39
N PRO A 605 56.14 -9.30 7.76
CA PRO A 605 57.50 -9.47 7.30
C PRO A 605 58.17 -10.71 7.92
N PRO A 606 59.11 -11.35 7.22
CA PRO A 606 59.87 -12.48 7.76
C PRO A 606 60.50 -12.20 9.12
N VAL A 607 60.43 -13.17 10.01
CA VAL A 607 61.17 -13.12 11.27
C VAL A 607 62.60 -13.61 11.00
N VAL A 608 63.52 -12.65 10.86
CA VAL A 608 64.96 -12.94 10.75
C VAL A 608 65.50 -13.29 12.13
N SER A 609 66.18 -14.44 12.24
CA SER A 609 66.90 -14.87 13.44
C SER A 609 67.80 -13.75 13.92
N ALA A 610 67.92 -13.61 15.24
CA ALA A 610 68.85 -12.65 15.81
C ALA A 610 70.27 -12.91 15.27
N VAL A 611 70.85 -11.88 14.68
CA VAL A 611 72.29 -11.73 14.51
C VAL A 611 72.69 -10.57 15.38
N GLU A 612 73.66 -10.83 16.23
CA GLU A 612 74.14 -9.88 17.21
C GLU A 612 75.18 -8.96 16.57
N ASP A 613 75.19 -7.70 17.00
CA ASP A 613 76.28 -6.78 16.70
C ASP A 613 77.60 -7.41 17.14
N ILE A 614 78.61 -7.30 16.29
CA ILE A 614 79.94 -7.80 16.59
C ILE A 614 80.78 -6.61 17.00
N ILE A 615 81.06 -6.56 18.29
CA ILE A 615 82.04 -5.63 18.83
C ILE A 615 83.37 -6.35 18.77
N ALA A 616 84.24 -5.88 17.88
CA ALA A 616 85.60 -6.34 17.83
C ALA A 616 86.46 -5.31 18.53
N GLN A 617 87.09 -5.77 19.58
CA GLN A 617 87.81 -4.93 20.49
C GLN A 617 89.27 -4.84 20.06
N THR A 618 89.83 -3.63 20.03
CA THR A 618 91.28 -3.44 19.92
C THR A 618 91.99 -4.36 20.92
N GLY A 619 91.44 -4.51 22.13
CA GLY A 619 91.74 -5.58 23.08
C GLY A 619 92.78 -5.20 24.14
N GLU A 620 92.65 -5.80 25.34
CA GLU A 620 93.52 -5.51 26.48
C GLU A 620 95.00 -5.84 26.18
N GLY A 621 95.88 -4.83 26.31
CA GLY A 621 97.30 -4.95 26.01
C GLY A 621 97.71 -4.43 24.62
N HIS A 622 96.77 -3.96 23.81
CA HIS A 622 97.06 -3.25 22.56
C HIS A 622 97.52 -1.81 22.84
N THR A 623 98.46 -1.33 22.02
CA THR A 623 99.04 0.03 22.12
C THR A 623 98.70 0.90 20.90
N THR A 624 97.81 0.40 20.02
CA THR A 624 97.38 0.97 18.73
C THR A 624 95.90 0.63 18.43
N CYS A 625 95.23 1.30 17.47
CA CYS A 625 93.77 1.49 17.43
C CYS A 625 93.00 0.90 16.17
N GLU A 626 93.10 -0.41 15.77
CA GLU A 626 92.37 -1.08 14.61
C GLU A 626 92.09 -2.64 14.78
N GLN A 627 91.15 -3.31 14.04
CA GLN A 627 90.80 -4.80 14.16
C GLN A 627 90.22 -5.61 12.92
N VAL A 628 90.19 -6.97 12.99
CA VAL A 628 89.64 -7.94 11.97
C VAL A 628 88.54 -8.89 12.55
N VAL A 629 87.45 -9.17 11.81
CA VAL A 629 86.21 -9.78 12.39
C VAL A 629 85.52 -10.87 11.52
N THR A 630 85.01 -11.96 12.12
CA THR A 630 84.26 -13.07 11.47
C THR A 630 82.91 -13.38 12.17
N TRP A 631 81.89 -13.94 11.47
CA TRP A 631 80.57 -14.31 12.04
C TRP A 631 79.79 -15.40 11.27
N THR A 632 78.73 -15.92 11.91
CA THR A 632 77.73 -16.83 11.34
C THR A 632 76.60 -16.04 10.69
N GLU A 633 76.20 -16.41 9.46
CA GLU A 633 75.17 -15.67 8.72
C GLU A 633 73.75 -15.90 9.31
N PRO A 634 72.86 -14.88 9.30
CA PRO A 634 71.48 -15.00 9.78
C PRO A 634 70.63 -15.95 8.92
N VAL A 635 69.58 -16.53 9.51
CA VAL A 635 68.50 -17.26 8.82
C VAL A 635 67.15 -16.57 9.07
N ALA A 636 66.14 -16.73 8.22
CA ALA A 636 64.81 -16.14 8.45
C ALA A 636 63.69 -17.17 8.27
N THR A 637 62.61 -17.04 9.05
CA THR A 637 61.39 -17.84 8.97
C THR A 637 60.18 -16.93 8.87
N ASP A 638 59.13 -17.35 8.20
CA ASP A 638 57.94 -16.55 7.96
C ASP A 638 56.67 -17.31 8.39
N ASN A 639 55.62 -16.62 8.82
CA ASN A 639 54.37 -17.27 9.24
C ASN A 639 53.74 -18.09 8.10
N CYS A 640 54.00 -17.72 6.85
CA CYS A 640 53.53 -18.42 5.65
C CYS A 640 54.62 -19.23 4.92
N ALA A 641 55.84 -19.32 5.47
CA ALA A 641 56.92 -20.17 4.92
C ALA A 641 57.97 -20.60 5.97
N GLU A 642 58.34 -21.89 5.96
CA GLU A 642 59.17 -22.47 7.03
C GLU A 642 60.63 -21.96 7.11
N THR A 643 61.32 -21.58 6.01
CA THR A 643 62.69 -20.98 6.04
C THR A 643 63.04 -20.23 4.74
N LEU A 644 63.68 -19.06 4.85
CA LEU A 644 64.05 -18.16 3.73
C LEU A 644 65.58 -17.95 3.63
N ALA A 645 66.10 -17.83 2.39
CA ALA A 645 67.48 -17.43 2.11
C ALA A 645 67.64 -15.90 2.05
N TYR A 646 68.83 -15.36 2.33
CA TYR A 646 69.07 -13.92 2.20
C TYR A 646 69.08 -13.47 0.74
N PHE A 647 68.52 -12.29 0.49
CA PHE A 647 68.46 -11.64 -0.81
C PHE A 647 69.76 -10.88 -1.14
N SER A 648 70.38 -10.20 -0.16
CA SER A 648 71.67 -9.48 -0.34
C SER A 648 72.42 -9.26 0.99
N ARG A 649 73.76 -8.99 0.93
CA ARG A 649 74.60 -8.65 2.10
C ARG A 649 75.68 -7.59 1.80
N SER A 650 76.05 -6.76 2.80
CA SER A 650 77.04 -5.66 2.61
C SER A 650 78.51 -6.05 2.84
N HIS A 651 78.80 -7.01 3.72
CA HIS A 651 80.16 -7.52 3.98
C HIS A 651 80.14 -9.04 4.14
N ALA A 652 81.27 -9.70 3.87
CA ALA A 652 81.45 -11.13 4.11
C ALA A 652 82.23 -11.38 5.41
N PRO A 653 81.94 -12.47 6.14
CA PRO A 653 82.72 -12.86 7.33
C PRO A 653 84.23 -12.90 7.05
N GLY A 654 85.05 -12.20 7.86
CA GLY A 654 86.52 -12.17 7.75
C GLY A 654 87.15 -10.84 7.28
N SER A 655 86.40 -9.73 7.30
CA SER A 655 86.86 -8.41 6.83
C SER A 655 87.55 -7.59 7.96
N SER A 656 88.40 -6.59 7.62
CA SER A 656 89.07 -5.69 8.59
C SER A 656 88.40 -4.31 8.70
N PHE A 657 88.33 -3.75 9.90
CA PHE A 657 87.62 -2.51 10.20
C PHE A 657 88.43 -1.58 11.14
N PRO A 658 88.46 -0.25 10.91
CA PRO A 658 89.12 0.74 11.79
C PRO A 658 88.24 1.13 12.98
N VAL A 659 88.80 1.78 14.02
CA VAL A 659 87.99 2.28 15.16
C VAL A 659 86.86 3.20 14.71
N GLY A 660 85.63 2.85 15.09
CA GLY A 660 84.36 3.34 14.59
C GLY A 660 83.38 2.21 14.25
N THR A 661 82.12 2.55 14.09
CA THR A 661 81.06 1.59 13.73
C THR A 661 80.94 1.43 12.23
N THR A 662 81.00 0.18 11.75
CA THR A 662 80.68 -0.18 10.37
C THR A 662 79.49 -1.13 10.34
N ALA A 663 78.35 -0.71 9.77
CA ALA A 663 77.15 -1.53 9.70
C ALA A 663 77.27 -2.66 8.65
N VAL A 664 76.98 -3.90 9.07
CA VAL A 664 76.84 -5.07 8.20
C VAL A 664 75.36 -5.40 8.05
N THR A 665 74.85 -5.39 6.83
CA THR A 665 73.41 -5.48 6.55
C THR A 665 73.10 -6.72 5.74
N TYR A 666 72.08 -7.46 6.17
CA TYR A 666 71.45 -8.56 5.45
C TYR A 666 69.98 -8.23 5.17
N VAL A 667 69.51 -8.54 3.97
CA VAL A 667 68.10 -8.34 3.58
C VAL A 667 67.50 -9.71 3.26
N PHE A 668 66.36 -10.04 3.88
CA PHE A 668 65.55 -11.23 3.58
C PHE A 668 64.22 -10.80 3.00
N LYS A 669 63.71 -11.59 2.04
CA LYS A 669 62.44 -11.31 1.35
C LYS A 669 61.63 -12.60 1.27
N ASP A 670 60.37 -12.56 1.69
CA ASP A 670 59.45 -13.69 1.50
C ASP A 670 58.95 -13.80 0.05
N ALA A 671 58.12 -14.81 -0.21
CA ALA A 671 57.48 -15.02 -1.52
C ALA A 671 56.42 -13.94 -1.86
N SER A 672 55.87 -13.25 -0.84
CA SER A 672 54.87 -12.18 -0.96
C SER A 672 55.50 -10.80 -1.18
N GLY A 673 56.83 -10.71 -1.07
CA GLY A 673 57.62 -9.51 -1.24
C GLY A 673 57.84 -8.67 0.01
N ASN A 674 57.40 -9.12 1.20
CA ASN A 674 57.70 -8.43 2.44
C ASN A 674 59.18 -8.62 2.78
N GLU A 675 59.83 -7.53 3.17
CA GLU A 675 61.27 -7.49 3.41
C GLU A 675 61.55 -7.28 4.89
N SER A 676 62.38 -8.15 5.45
CA SER A 676 62.99 -7.92 6.74
C SER A 676 64.47 -7.73 6.54
N THR A 677 64.90 -6.51 6.84
CA THR A 677 66.32 -6.18 6.89
C THR A 677 66.79 -6.39 8.30
N ARG A 678 67.87 -7.15 8.46
CA ARG A 678 68.60 -7.23 9.71
C ARG A 678 70.02 -6.76 9.46
N SER A 679 70.32 -5.61 10.03
CA SER A 679 71.70 -5.16 10.13
C SER A 679 72.21 -5.50 11.51
N PHE A 680 73.49 -5.81 11.57
CA PHE A 680 74.23 -5.80 12.81
C PHE A 680 75.49 -4.96 12.58
N ASN A 681 75.92 -4.26 13.60
CA ASN A 681 77.10 -3.42 13.52
C ASN A 681 78.35 -4.26 13.75
N VAL A 682 79.33 -4.12 12.88
CA VAL A 682 80.72 -4.42 13.24
C VAL A 682 81.32 -3.13 13.78
N THR A 683 81.33 -2.99 15.09
CA THR A 683 81.97 -1.85 15.72
C THR A 683 83.35 -2.28 16.16
N VAL A 684 84.36 -1.72 15.51
CA VAL A 684 85.69 -1.72 16.09
C VAL A 684 85.70 -0.54 17.03
N VAL A 685 85.55 -0.80 18.32
CA VAL A 685 85.61 0.26 19.31
C VAL A 685 87.04 0.32 19.76
N ASP A 686 87.57 1.52 19.98
CA ASP A 686 88.59 1.65 21.01
C ASP A 686 87.89 1.37 22.33
N ASP A 687 87.73 0.09 22.63
CA ASP A 687 87.01 -0.43 23.79
C ASP A 687 87.80 -0.30 25.08
N THR A 688 89.02 0.23 25.00
CA THR A 688 89.71 0.65 26.19
C THR A 688 89.04 1.91 26.67
N GLU A 689 88.02 1.65 27.48
CA GLU A 689 87.19 2.64 28.10
C GLU A 689 87.97 3.43 29.15
N PRO A 690 87.72 4.75 29.30
CA PRO A 690 88.16 5.44 30.48
C PRO A 690 87.56 4.75 31.71
N VAL A 691 88.33 4.18 32.60
CA VAL A 691 87.81 3.63 33.85
C VAL A 691 87.16 4.76 34.66
N ILE A 692 85.82 4.75 34.80
CA ILE A 692 85.02 5.73 35.55
C ILE A 692 84.71 5.21 36.94
N VAL A 693 84.94 6.03 37.95
CA VAL A 693 84.66 5.70 39.35
C VAL A 693 83.61 6.67 39.89
N THR A 694 82.46 6.19 40.37
CA THR A 694 81.31 7.00 40.84
C THR A 694 80.93 6.81 42.32
N LYS A 695 80.07 7.69 42.86
CA LYS A 695 79.45 7.62 44.20
C LYS A 695 77.96 8.04 44.18
N ASN A 696 77.09 7.34 44.92
CA ASN A 696 75.63 7.60 45.01
C ASN A 696 75.28 8.72 46.03
N ILE A 697 74.14 9.41 45.84
CA ILE A 697 73.63 10.47 46.71
C ILE A 697 72.08 10.44 46.87
N SER A 698 71.51 11.10 47.89
CA SER A 698 70.05 11.20 48.10
C SER A 698 69.65 12.60 48.59
N ARG A 699 68.64 13.25 47.97
CA ARG A 699 68.16 14.61 48.30
C ARG A 699 66.66 14.81 47.98
N ALA A 700 65.97 15.67 48.73
CA ALA A 700 64.55 16.00 48.50
C ALA A 700 64.35 17.19 47.55
N LEU A 701 63.22 17.24 46.83
CA LEU A 701 62.78 18.43 46.09
C LEU A 701 62.46 19.58 47.05
N ALA A 702 62.83 20.80 46.67
CA ALA A 702 62.42 22.03 47.36
C ALA A 702 61.78 22.98 46.35
N ASN A 703 60.54 23.41 46.61
CA ASN A 703 59.76 24.27 45.70
C ASN A 703 59.68 23.72 44.26
N GLY A 704 59.52 22.41 44.11
CA GLY A 704 59.33 21.73 42.83
C GLY A 704 60.60 21.43 42.04
N THR A 705 61.81 21.76 42.52
CA THR A 705 63.06 21.51 41.79
C THR A 705 64.25 21.06 42.67
N LEU A 706 65.27 20.45 42.06
CA LEU A 706 66.57 20.03 42.62
C LEU A 706 67.66 20.08 41.53
N THR A 707 68.90 20.43 41.86
CA THR A 707 70.03 20.46 40.89
C THR A 707 71.30 19.87 41.52
N ILE A 708 72.10 19.13 40.73
CA ILE A 708 73.38 18.50 41.10
C ILE A 708 74.48 18.82 40.07
N THR A 709 75.73 18.48 40.35
CA THR A 709 76.89 18.69 39.48
C THR A 709 77.72 17.41 39.30
N ALA A 710 78.56 17.34 38.25
CA ALA A 710 79.33 16.12 37.96
C ALA A 710 80.31 15.74 39.09
N ALA A 711 80.83 16.74 39.81
CA ALA A 711 81.69 16.53 40.98
C ALA A 711 80.95 15.88 42.16
N ASP A 712 79.62 16.06 42.25
CA ASP A 712 78.82 15.47 43.32
C ASP A 712 78.79 13.94 43.24
N VAL A 713 79.07 13.36 42.07
CA VAL A 713 79.02 11.91 41.81
C VAL A 713 80.32 11.29 41.27
N ASN A 714 81.35 12.08 40.89
CA ASN A 714 82.67 11.59 40.46
C ASN A 714 83.60 11.20 41.62
N ASN A 715 84.39 10.13 41.42
CA ASN A 715 85.31 9.52 42.36
C ASN A 715 86.66 9.06 41.72
N GLY A 716 87.09 9.65 40.59
CA GLY A 716 88.50 9.60 40.12
C GLY A 716 88.82 8.76 38.86
N SER A 717 88.27 9.11 37.70
CA SER A 717 88.37 8.37 36.42
C SER A 717 89.68 8.53 35.60
N TRP A 718 90.09 7.56 34.74
CA TRP A 718 91.32 7.57 33.87
C TRP A 718 91.26 6.68 32.56
N ASP A 719 92.11 6.83 31.52
CA ASP A 719 92.08 6.04 30.23
C ASP A 719 93.46 5.77 29.54
N ASN A 720 93.59 4.77 28.64
CA ASN A 720 94.84 4.41 27.91
C ASN A 720 95.19 5.34 26.74
N CYS A 721 94.19 5.96 26.12
CA CYS A 721 94.28 6.95 25.08
C CYS A 721 94.06 8.38 25.63
N GLY A 722 93.54 8.50 26.87
CA GLY A 722 93.61 9.65 27.80
C GLY A 722 92.28 10.36 28.05
N ILE A 723 91.98 10.84 29.27
CA ILE A 723 90.67 11.51 29.59
C ILE A 723 90.62 12.99 29.22
N ASP A 724 89.55 13.41 28.55
CA ASP A 724 89.22 14.82 28.33
C ASP A 724 88.58 15.44 29.59
N ALA A 725 89.31 16.29 30.31
CA ALA A 725 88.83 16.94 31.53
C ALA A 725 87.63 17.88 31.32
N GLY A 726 87.40 18.39 30.10
CA GLY A 726 86.23 19.20 29.74
C GLY A 726 84.97 18.37 29.47
N SER A 727 85.10 17.06 29.30
CA SER A 727 83.99 16.14 28.98
C SER A 727 83.19 15.66 30.20
N LEU A 728 83.72 15.89 31.41
CA LEU A 728 83.11 15.46 32.66
C LEU A 728 81.74 16.13 32.86
N SER A 729 80.69 15.34 32.70
CA SER A 729 79.32 15.80 32.79
C SER A 729 78.46 14.78 33.52
N VAL A 730 77.45 15.27 34.23
CA VAL A 730 76.42 14.43 34.81
C VAL A 730 75.09 14.83 34.20
N TYR A 731 74.34 13.83 33.77
CA TYR A 731 73.03 14.05 33.21
C TYR A 731 72.07 12.93 33.63
N PRO A 732 70.80 13.26 33.95
CA PRO A 732 70.27 14.61 34.16
C PRO A 732 70.88 15.26 35.42
N ASN A 733 71.01 16.59 35.41
CA ASN A 733 71.57 17.34 36.54
C ASN A 733 70.53 18.23 37.23
N THR A 734 69.34 18.39 36.66
CA THR A 734 68.19 19.07 37.25
C THR A 734 67.02 18.11 37.32
N PHE A 735 66.27 18.19 38.41
CA PHE A 735 65.14 17.33 38.70
C PHE A 735 63.97 18.19 39.13
N ASP A 736 62.78 17.81 38.71
CA ASP A 736 61.55 18.42 39.17
C ASP A 736 60.59 17.34 39.69
N CYS A 737 59.33 17.73 39.89
CA CYS A 737 58.24 16.88 40.31
C CYS A 737 58.04 15.61 39.48
N THR A 738 58.47 15.57 38.22
CA THR A 738 58.40 14.37 37.37
C THR A 738 59.48 13.35 37.70
N ASN A 739 60.51 13.75 38.46
CA ASN A 739 61.69 12.93 38.73
C ASN A 739 61.76 12.46 40.18
N ILE A 740 60.63 12.24 40.83
CA ILE A 740 60.59 11.71 42.20
C ILE A 740 60.86 10.21 42.20
N GLY A 741 61.84 9.75 42.98
CA GLY A 741 62.29 8.36 43.07
C GLY A 741 63.81 8.22 42.94
N ALA A 742 64.30 6.99 42.81
CA ALA A 742 65.69 6.75 42.44
C ALA A 742 65.91 7.17 40.98
N ASN A 743 66.71 8.20 40.75
CA ASN A 743 67.10 8.62 39.41
C ASN A 743 68.54 8.20 39.22
N THR A 744 68.73 7.29 38.28
CA THR A 744 70.08 6.96 37.83
C THR A 744 70.60 8.16 37.06
N VAL A 745 71.68 8.75 37.56
CA VAL A 745 72.43 9.74 36.83
C VAL A 745 73.66 9.09 36.26
N THR A 746 73.98 9.52 35.06
CA THR A 746 75.12 8.99 34.34
C THR A 746 76.23 10.02 34.47
N LEU A 747 77.29 9.65 35.19
CA LEU A 747 78.53 10.39 35.11
C LEU A 747 79.26 9.91 33.87
N ILE A 748 79.37 10.80 32.90
CA ILE A 748 80.04 10.53 31.63
C ILE A 748 81.36 11.27 31.66
N ALA A 749 82.44 10.55 31.40
CA ALA A 749 83.68 11.17 30.96
C ALA A 749 84.09 10.49 29.66
N ALA A 750 84.46 11.31 28.69
CA ALA A 750 85.06 10.85 27.46
C ALA A 750 86.57 10.80 27.65
N ASP A 751 87.17 9.76 27.10
CA ASP A 751 88.53 9.89 26.66
C ASP A 751 88.63 10.88 25.48
N VAL A 752 89.85 11.18 25.04
CA VAL A 752 90.14 12.11 23.96
C VAL A 752 89.71 11.61 22.57
N HIS A 753 89.39 10.32 22.42
CA HIS A 753 88.87 9.74 21.17
C HIS A 753 87.36 9.49 21.22
N GLY A 754 86.71 9.94 22.29
CA GLY A 754 85.27 9.86 22.47
C GLY A 754 84.79 8.53 23.03
N ASN A 755 85.68 7.62 23.46
CA ASN A 755 85.27 6.47 24.24
C ASN A 755 84.81 7.01 25.57
N THR A 756 83.50 7.08 25.68
CA THR A 756 82.87 7.53 26.89
C THR A 756 82.55 6.29 27.68
N HIS A 757 83.33 6.07 28.71
CA HIS A 757 82.81 5.21 29.74
C HIS A 757 81.96 6.07 30.64
N SER A 758 80.94 5.44 31.16
CA SER A 758 80.09 6.07 32.12
C SER A 758 79.82 5.07 33.21
N ALA A 759 80.01 5.52 34.42
CA ALA A 759 79.51 4.80 35.56
C ALA A 759 78.27 5.54 36.04
N THR A 760 77.30 4.77 36.50
CA THR A 760 76.10 5.34 37.05
C THR A 760 76.32 5.66 38.52
N ALA A 761 75.64 6.71 38.96
CA ALA A 761 75.39 6.95 40.36
C ALA A 761 73.87 7.04 40.54
N VAL A 762 73.35 6.55 41.66
CA VAL A 762 71.95 6.73 42.00
C VAL A 762 71.81 8.04 42.75
N VAL A 763 70.95 8.92 42.23
CA VAL A 763 70.46 10.13 42.88
C VAL A 763 69.02 9.88 43.30
N THR A 764 68.82 9.53 44.55
CA THR A 764 67.45 9.34 45.06
C THR A 764 66.83 10.71 45.35
N VAL A 765 65.90 11.12 44.49
CA VAL A 765 65.11 12.35 44.61
C VAL A 765 63.83 12.03 45.37
N THR A 766 63.56 12.71 46.48
CA THR A 766 62.35 12.43 47.28
C THR A 766 61.29 13.54 47.12
N GLY A 767 60.02 13.15 46.86
CA GLY A 767 58.85 14.04 46.65
C GLY A 767 57.52 13.29 46.38
N ALA A 768 56.45 13.96 45.91
CA ALA A 768 55.21 13.36 45.34
C ALA A 768 54.53 14.28 44.28
N VAL A 769 53.65 13.78 43.41
CA VAL A 769 52.78 14.58 42.48
C VAL A 769 51.29 14.23 42.69
N PRO A 770 50.38 15.22 42.78
CA PRO A 770 48.93 14.97 42.86
C PRO A 770 48.35 14.39 41.55
N GLN A 771 47.46 13.39 41.63
CA GLN A 771 46.70 12.83 40.50
C GLN A 771 45.21 13.12 40.67
N LEU A 772 44.65 14.05 39.87
CA LEU A 772 43.32 14.62 40.09
C LEU A 772 42.21 14.04 39.20
N GLY A 773 41.02 13.92 39.78
CA GLY A 773 39.75 13.73 39.06
C GLY A 773 38.63 14.56 39.69
N ILE A 774 37.58 14.86 38.92
CA ILE A 774 36.38 15.55 39.40
C ILE A 774 35.21 14.58 39.37
N THR A 775 34.53 14.41 40.50
CA THR A 775 33.25 13.70 40.57
C THR A 775 32.13 14.67 40.94
N LEU A 776 31.00 14.56 40.25
CA LEU A 776 29.81 15.36 40.49
C LEU A 776 28.80 14.59 41.35
N ALA A 777 28.30 15.22 42.41
CA ALA A 777 27.29 14.62 43.28
C ALA A 777 26.11 15.59 43.52
N LYS A 778 24.91 15.17 43.12
CA LYS A 778 23.65 15.89 43.38
C LYS A 778 23.22 15.64 44.83
N SER A 779 22.67 16.67 45.49
CA SER A 779 22.16 16.56 46.86
C SER A 779 20.80 15.86 46.98
N ASP A 780 20.14 15.62 45.85
CA ASP A 780 18.81 15.01 45.73
C ASP A 780 18.81 14.09 44.49
N ASN A 781 18.22 12.89 44.64
CA ASN A 781 18.11 11.86 43.59
C ASN A 781 16.77 11.91 42.84
N THR A 782 16.05 13.03 42.89
CA THR A 782 14.82 13.24 42.12
C THR A 782 15.09 13.05 40.63
N TYR A 783 14.28 12.20 40.00
CA TYR A 783 14.39 11.91 38.56
C TYR A 783 13.96 13.14 37.74
N THR A 784 14.91 13.72 37.02
CA THR A 784 14.70 14.86 36.11
C THR A 784 14.81 14.48 34.63
N GLY A 785 15.35 13.31 34.30
CA GLY A 785 15.65 12.90 32.92
C GLY A 785 16.87 13.61 32.29
N LEU A 786 17.58 14.46 33.04
CA LEU A 786 18.72 15.25 32.57
C LEU A 786 20.07 14.60 32.89
N PRO A 787 21.15 14.94 32.15
CA PRO A 787 22.52 14.51 32.45
C PRO A 787 22.97 14.79 33.89
N ALA A 788 24.01 14.06 34.34
CA ALA A 788 24.54 14.18 35.71
C ALA A 788 25.12 15.57 36.02
N ASN A 789 25.55 16.30 34.99
CA ASN A 789 26.08 17.66 35.08
C ASN A 789 25.04 18.77 34.87
N THR A 790 23.74 18.44 34.76
CA THR A 790 22.67 19.43 34.59
C THR A 790 21.82 19.60 35.86
N LEU A 791 21.57 20.85 36.28
CA LEU A 791 20.64 21.24 37.35
C LEU A 791 19.38 21.90 36.76
N ALA A 792 18.22 21.64 37.37
CA ALA A 792 16.95 22.25 37.01
C ALA A 792 16.42 23.10 38.17
N LEU A 793 16.44 24.43 38.03
CA LEU A 793 15.98 25.35 39.07
C LEU A 793 14.47 25.17 39.29
N GLY A 794 14.08 24.92 40.54
CA GLY A 794 12.69 24.66 40.95
C GLY A 794 12.25 23.20 40.92
N TYR A 795 13.07 22.25 40.43
CA TYR A 795 12.73 20.82 40.46
C TYR A 795 13.95 19.90 40.59
N GLY A 796 14.03 19.15 41.69
CA GLY A 796 15.15 18.27 42.02
C GLY A 796 16.30 19.00 42.73
N ALA A 797 17.52 18.48 42.61
CA ALA A 797 18.68 19.06 43.26
C ALA A 797 18.92 20.51 42.79
N GLN A 798 18.99 21.44 43.74
CA GLN A 798 19.25 22.87 43.47
C GLN A 798 20.74 23.23 43.64
N LYS A 799 21.56 22.25 43.98
CA LYS A 799 22.98 22.37 44.26
C LYS A 799 23.71 21.15 43.74
N LEU A 800 24.93 21.35 43.25
CA LEU A 800 25.81 20.28 42.79
C LEU A 800 27.11 20.33 43.59
N THR A 801 27.50 19.22 44.20
CA THR A 801 28.80 19.11 44.87
C THR A 801 29.84 18.70 43.84
N LEU A 802 30.87 19.51 43.65
CA LEU A 802 32.07 19.18 42.89
C LEU A 802 33.12 18.65 43.87
N ILE A 803 33.58 17.43 43.64
CA ILE A 803 34.55 16.76 44.52
C ILE A 803 35.80 16.47 43.70
N ALA A 804 36.89 17.16 44.03
CA ALA A 804 38.23 16.81 43.58
C ALA A 804 38.72 15.60 44.38
N SER A 805 39.03 14.51 43.68
CA SER A 805 39.75 13.39 44.24
C SER A 805 41.23 13.53 43.90
N ASN A 806 42.10 13.19 44.85
CA ASN A 806 43.54 13.02 44.60
C ASN A 806 43.94 11.60 45.01
N SER A 807 44.31 10.74 44.06
CA SER A 807 44.68 9.34 44.32
C SER A 807 46.09 9.17 44.91
N THR A 808 46.90 10.23 45.01
CA THR A 808 48.23 10.25 45.64
C THR A 808 48.33 11.35 46.71
N PRO A 809 47.72 11.16 47.91
CA PRO A 809 47.72 12.18 48.95
C PRO A 809 49.10 12.31 49.59
N SER A 810 49.76 13.45 49.41
CA SER A 810 50.89 13.87 50.26
C SER A 810 50.37 14.89 51.27
N GLN A 811 50.86 14.85 52.52
CA GLN A 811 50.39 15.74 53.59
C GLN A 811 50.45 17.20 53.15
N GLY A 812 49.34 17.93 53.31
CA GLY A 812 49.23 19.36 53.03
C GLY A 812 48.85 19.76 51.60
N THR A 813 48.12 18.92 50.84
CA THR A 813 47.62 19.30 49.50
C THR A 813 46.60 20.45 49.59
N ALA A 814 46.92 21.60 49.00
CA ALA A 814 46.03 22.76 48.88
C ALA A 814 45.28 22.72 47.55
N TYR A 815 43.98 23.02 47.56
CA TYR A 815 43.13 23.07 46.36
C TYR A 815 42.78 24.52 46.03
N VAL A 816 42.56 24.81 44.75
CA VAL A 816 42.05 26.11 44.24
C VAL A 816 41.09 25.85 43.09
N TRP A 817 39.83 26.27 43.22
CA TRP A 817 38.79 26.20 42.19
C TRP A 817 38.60 27.55 41.51
N THR A 818 38.38 27.54 40.20
CA THR A 818 38.09 28.73 39.37
C THR A 818 37.02 28.42 38.33
N PRO A 819 36.10 29.35 38.02
CA PRO A 819 35.84 30.61 38.70
C PRO A 819 35.21 30.40 40.10
N ALA A 820 35.29 31.41 40.96
CA ALA A 820 34.75 31.35 42.34
C ALA A 820 33.23 31.52 42.41
N GLU A 821 32.61 32.05 41.36
CA GLU A 821 31.20 32.41 41.34
C GLU A 821 30.30 31.18 41.52
N GLY A 822 29.34 31.28 42.43
CA GLY A 822 28.41 30.19 42.75
C GLY A 822 28.99 29.06 43.59
N LEU A 823 30.30 29.04 43.88
CA LEU A 823 30.94 28.00 44.70
C LEU A 823 30.93 28.37 46.20
N SER A 824 30.67 27.39 47.06
CA SER A 824 30.65 27.59 48.52
C SER A 824 32.04 27.78 49.14
N ASN A 825 33.08 27.23 48.50
CA ASN A 825 34.48 27.35 48.93
C ASN A 825 35.41 27.09 47.73
N THR A 826 36.36 27.97 47.45
CA THR A 826 37.32 27.76 46.35
C THR A 826 38.56 26.99 46.76
N ASN A 827 38.79 26.72 48.04
CA ASN A 827 40.06 26.21 48.54
C ASN A 827 39.98 24.85 49.24
N ALA A 828 38.88 24.13 49.03
CA ALA A 828 38.66 22.80 49.58
C ALA A 828 38.62 21.73 48.47
N ALA A 829 38.88 20.48 48.83
CA ALA A 829 38.76 19.34 47.92
C ALA A 829 37.31 19.14 47.43
N ALA A 830 36.32 19.49 48.24
CA ALA A 830 34.92 19.49 47.84
C ALA A 830 34.34 20.90 47.97
N THR A 831 33.56 21.30 46.96
CA THR A 831 32.85 22.57 46.95
C THR A 831 31.45 22.38 46.40
N VAL A 832 30.51 23.22 46.84
CA VAL A 832 29.11 23.15 46.41
C VAL A 832 28.83 24.31 45.49
N PHE A 833 28.46 24.00 44.25
CA PHE A 833 27.93 24.95 43.30
C PHE A 833 26.43 25.18 43.55
N THR A 834 26.06 26.44 43.73
CA THR A 834 24.68 26.93 43.83
C THR A 834 24.48 28.01 42.77
N PRO A 835 23.81 27.72 41.65
CA PRO A 835 23.60 28.71 40.60
C PRO A 835 22.63 29.81 41.05
N ALA A 836 22.92 31.04 40.63
CA ALA A 836 22.05 32.20 40.84
C ALA A 836 21.06 32.42 39.68
N ALA A 837 21.39 31.91 38.49
CA ALA A 837 20.59 32.01 37.27
C ALA A 837 20.80 30.76 36.39
N GLU A 838 19.99 30.63 35.33
CA GLU A 838 20.22 29.66 34.27
C GLU A 838 21.46 30.01 33.43
N GLY A 839 22.11 28.99 32.85
CA GLY A 839 23.31 29.16 32.03
C GLY A 839 24.27 27.98 32.05
N HIS A 840 25.39 28.14 31.33
CA HIS A 840 26.49 27.17 31.28
C HIS A 840 27.67 27.65 32.12
N TYR A 841 28.21 26.77 32.97
CA TYR A 841 29.27 27.08 33.93
C TYR A 841 30.42 26.07 33.81
N GLU A 842 31.64 26.55 33.59
CA GLU A 842 32.84 25.72 33.52
C GLU A 842 33.70 25.91 34.78
N PHE A 843 34.13 24.83 35.42
CA PHE A 843 34.94 24.86 36.64
C PHE A 843 36.24 24.07 36.48
N THR A 844 37.34 24.65 36.96
CA THR A 844 38.68 24.05 36.98
C THR A 844 39.22 24.03 38.41
N VAL A 845 39.76 22.90 38.86
CA VAL A 845 40.47 22.74 40.13
C VAL A 845 41.95 22.51 39.93
N THR A 846 42.79 23.19 40.71
CA THR A 846 44.24 22.97 40.81
C THR A 846 44.59 22.52 42.22
N ALA A 847 45.41 21.46 42.36
CA ALA A 847 45.91 21.01 43.65
C ALA A 847 47.44 21.07 43.72
N THR A 848 48.01 21.59 44.81
CA THR A 848 49.46 21.72 45.02
C THR A 848 49.87 21.09 46.35
N ASN A 849 50.94 20.28 46.35
CA ASN A 849 51.43 19.62 47.56
C ASN A 849 52.63 20.30 48.22
N SER A 850 53.09 19.74 49.33
CA SER A 850 54.20 20.26 50.15
C SER A 850 55.59 20.20 49.49
N PHE A 851 55.75 19.50 48.36
CA PHE A 851 56.98 19.49 47.56
C PHE A 851 56.99 20.56 46.47
N GLY A 852 55.89 21.31 46.29
CA GLY A 852 55.73 22.34 45.25
C GLY A 852 55.13 21.84 43.93
N CYS A 853 54.65 20.59 43.87
CA CYS A 853 54.12 19.97 42.67
C CYS A 853 52.62 20.20 42.53
N ALA A 854 52.15 20.61 41.34
CA ALA A 854 50.74 20.94 41.06
C ALA A 854 50.14 20.15 39.90
N ALA A 855 48.83 19.89 39.95
CA ALA A 855 48.03 19.29 38.87
C ALA A 855 46.64 19.96 38.78
N SER A 856 45.97 19.90 37.62
CA SER A 856 44.64 20.50 37.42
C SER A 856 43.65 19.58 36.69
N ALA A 857 42.34 19.78 36.88
CA ALA A 857 41.23 19.10 36.18
C ALA A 857 40.03 20.04 35.98
N SER A 858 39.20 19.82 34.95
CA SER A 858 38.06 20.70 34.59
C SER A 858 36.75 19.92 34.36
N THR A 859 35.60 20.59 34.53
CA THR A 859 34.25 20.04 34.30
C THR A 859 33.25 21.15 33.94
N GLU A 860 32.16 20.80 33.25
CA GLU A 860 31.09 21.72 32.85
C GLU A 860 29.77 21.36 33.53
N VAL A 861 29.01 22.38 33.97
CA VAL A 861 27.71 22.28 34.62
C VAL A 861 26.69 23.15 33.89
N GLU A 862 25.56 22.56 33.51
CA GLU A 862 24.45 23.26 32.84
C GLU A 862 23.29 23.52 33.82
N VAL A 863 22.64 24.68 33.72
CA VAL A 863 21.54 25.08 34.60
C VAL A 863 20.38 25.60 33.76
N ILE A 864 19.21 24.97 33.90
CA ILE A 864 17.95 25.40 33.25
C ILE A 864 16.93 25.88 34.30
N ASP A 865 16.12 26.90 33.99
CA ASP A 865 14.99 27.30 34.83
C ASP A 865 13.69 26.63 34.40
N VAL A 866 13.05 25.89 35.31
CA VAL A 866 11.84 25.10 35.01
C VAL A 866 10.68 25.47 35.93
N ARG A 867 10.76 26.65 36.58
CA ARG A 867 9.70 27.19 37.42
C ARG A 867 8.59 27.78 36.55
N CYS A 868 7.36 27.34 36.78
CA CYS A 868 6.22 27.90 36.04
C CYS A 868 5.82 29.31 36.56
N GLY A 869 6.46 30.34 36.02
CA GLY A 869 6.15 31.76 36.26
C GLY A 869 5.97 32.11 37.75
N ASN A 870 4.98 32.94 38.08
CA ASN A 870 4.69 33.36 39.47
C ASN A 870 4.08 32.26 40.36
N ARG A 871 3.98 31.01 39.87
CA ARG A 871 3.40 29.89 40.62
C ARG A 871 4.54 29.05 41.21
N ASN A 872 5.20 29.58 42.24
CA ASN A 872 6.42 29.05 42.88
C ASN A 872 6.37 27.59 43.40
N ASN A 873 5.24 26.88 43.28
CA ASN A 873 5.08 25.48 43.69
C ASN A 873 4.82 24.54 42.49
N LYS A 874 5.03 24.99 41.25
CA LYS A 874 4.79 24.21 40.04
C LYS A 874 5.99 24.20 39.10
N VAL A 875 6.13 23.08 38.42
CA VAL A 875 7.22 22.76 37.50
C VAL A 875 6.67 22.77 36.08
N GLU A 876 7.44 23.35 35.18
CA GLU A 876 7.14 23.43 33.76
C GLU A 876 7.62 22.16 33.04
N VAL A 877 6.72 21.52 32.30
CA VAL A 877 6.96 20.28 31.56
C VAL A 877 6.37 20.44 30.16
N CYS A 878 7.11 20.08 29.13
CA CYS A 878 6.62 19.98 27.77
C CYS A 878 6.13 18.56 27.48
N LEU A 879 4.87 18.43 27.07
CA LEU A 879 4.30 17.17 26.63
C LEU A 879 4.20 17.17 25.09
N GLU A 880 4.90 16.23 24.47
CA GLU A 880 4.78 15.98 23.04
C GLU A 880 3.67 14.95 22.81
N LEU A 881 2.55 15.42 22.26
CA LEU A 881 1.44 14.58 21.82
C LEU A 881 1.53 14.47 20.29
N TRP A 882 1.04 13.36 19.70
CA TRP A 882 1.27 12.92 18.31
C TRP A 882 1.12 13.97 17.18
N ARG A 883 0.58 15.17 17.45
CA ARG A 883 0.54 16.33 16.53
C ARG A 883 0.67 17.72 17.17
N HIS A 884 0.87 17.83 18.49
CA HIS A 884 0.93 19.11 19.21
C HIS A 884 1.87 19.03 20.43
N THR A 885 2.69 20.05 20.63
CA THR A 885 3.44 20.26 21.88
C THR A 885 2.59 21.11 22.83
N THR A 886 2.42 20.65 24.07
CA THR A 886 1.66 21.38 25.09
C THR A 886 2.52 21.66 26.31
N GLN A 887 2.62 22.94 26.65
CA GLN A 887 3.24 23.40 27.89
C GLN A 887 2.32 23.17 29.08
N LEU A 888 2.81 22.45 30.09
CA LEU A 888 2.05 22.17 31.31
C LEU A 888 2.78 22.67 32.56
N CYS A 889 2.02 23.34 33.44
CA CYS A 889 2.47 23.68 34.78
C CYS A 889 1.88 22.72 35.79
N VAL A 890 2.69 21.74 36.19
CA VAL A 890 2.26 20.60 37.01
C VAL A 890 2.88 20.66 38.40
N SER A 891 2.35 19.88 39.34
CA SER A 891 3.01 19.72 40.64
C SER A 891 4.30 18.89 40.47
N PRO A 892 5.28 19.01 41.39
CA PRO A 892 6.51 18.20 41.35
C PRO A 892 6.24 16.68 41.27
N LEU A 893 5.18 16.20 41.92
CA LEU A 893 4.82 14.78 41.87
C LEU A 893 4.32 14.35 40.47
N ALA A 894 3.56 15.21 39.79
CA ALA A 894 3.07 14.95 38.45
C ALA A 894 4.19 15.07 37.40
N ALA A 895 5.12 16.02 37.56
CA ALA A 895 6.31 16.11 36.70
C ALA A 895 7.10 14.80 36.70
N LYS A 896 7.32 14.20 37.88
CA LYS A 896 8.02 12.91 38.02
C LYS A 896 7.40 11.78 37.20
N VAL A 897 6.08 11.75 37.08
CA VAL A 897 5.36 10.73 36.31
C VAL A 897 5.47 11.02 34.81
N LEU A 898 5.23 12.26 34.41
CA LEU A 898 5.22 12.68 33.01
C LEU A 898 6.60 12.53 32.33
N LEU A 899 7.69 12.87 33.04
CA LEU A 899 9.05 12.71 32.51
C LEU A 899 9.42 11.25 32.24
N LYS A 900 8.83 10.30 32.98
CA LYS A 900 9.03 8.87 32.74
C LYS A 900 8.21 8.34 31.56
N THR A 901 7.18 9.07 31.14
CA THR A 901 6.29 8.70 30.04
C THR A 901 6.59 9.48 28.76
N GLY A 902 7.78 10.10 28.67
CA GLY A 902 8.27 10.75 27.45
C GLY A 902 8.13 12.28 27.40
N ALA A 903 7.64 12.94 28.46
CA ALA A 903 7.65 14.40 28.53
C ALA A 903 9.06 14.95 28.83
N THR A 904 9.36 16.18 28.42
CA THR A 904 10.63 16.86 28.69
C THR A 904 10.45 17.97 29.72
N LEU A 905 11.50 18.24 30.51
CA LEU A 905 11.48 19.25 31.57
C LEU A 905 11.79 20.63 30.98
N GLY A 906 10.99 21.65 31.29
CA GLY A 906 11.13 23.01 30.75
C GLY A 906 10.12 23.36 29.65
N ALA A 907 10.38 24.48 28.96
CA ALA A 907 9.50 24.99 27.91
C ALA A 907 9.52 24.09 26.65
N CYS A 908 8.40 24.02 25.94
CA CYS A 908 8.31 23.39 24.63
C CYS A 908 9.09 24.23 23.62
N ASP A 909 10.03 23.59 22.92
CA ASP A 909 10.79 24.24 21.86
C ASP A 909 9.84 24.67 20.72
N PRO A 910 9.75 25.97 20.37
CA PRO A 910 8.92 26.44 19.28
C PRO A 910 9.42 25.99 17.88
N ALA A 911 10.58 25.36 17.78
CA ALA A 911 11.20 24.98 16.50
C ALA A 911 10.78 23.60 15.95
N PHE A 912 10.00 22.79 16.68
CA PHE A 912 9.57 21.47 16.24
C PHE A 912 8.05 21.28 16.32
N SER A 913 7.37 21.32 15.17
CA SER A 913 6.07 20.67 14.99
C SER A 913 5.97 20.09 13.59
N PHE A 914 6.36 18.81 13.47
CA PHE A 914 5.86 17.89 12.45
C PHE A 914 4.57 17.25 12.98
N ALA A 915 3.58 17.01 12.12
CA ALA A 915 2.33 16.38 12.54
C ALA A 915 1.64 15.60 11.41
N ALA A 916 2.02 14.33 11.24
CA ALA A 916 1.22 13.24 10.65
C ALA A 916 1.03 12.18 11.75
N ASP A 917 -0.15 12.13 12.37
CA ASP A 917 -1.31 11.24 12.14
C ASP A 917 -1.14 9.81 12.65
N ASP A 918 -2.12 9.43 13.49
CA ASP A 918 -2.86 8.15 13.57
C ASP A 918 -3.02 7.46 14.95
N GLU A 919 -4.09 6.68 15.05
CA GLU A 919 -4.92 6.35 16.20
C GLU A 919 -4.43 5.15 17.05
N THR A 920 -4.83 5.00 18.32
CA THR A 920 -6.06 4.31 18.79
C THR A 920 -5.96 4.23 20.33
N ASN A 921 -6.97 4.25 21.21
CA ASN A 921 -8.41 3.99 21.11
C ASN A 921 -9.07 4.55 22.39
N ALA A 922 -10.12 5.37 22.27
CA ALA A 922 -11.32 5.35 23.12
C ALA A 922 -12.27 6.49 22.71
N ARG A 923 -13.27 6.10 21.92
CA ARG A 923 -14.45 6.86 21.52
C ARG A 923 -15.16 7.51 22.71
N THR A 924 -15.60 8.77 22.57
CA THR A 924 -17.00 9.21 22.77
C THR A 924 -17.17 10.72 22.53
N ALA A 925 -17.75 11.08 21.38
CA ALA A 925 -18.73 12.16 21.23
C ALA A 925 -19.42 11.94 19.87
N VAL A 926 -20.65 11.45 19.94
CA VAL A 926 -21.50 10.98 18.83
C VAL A 926 -22.29 12.17 18.26
N GLU A 927 -22.56 12.08 16.96
CA GLU A 927 -23.61 12.79 16.24
C GLU A 927 -24.87 13.04 17.08
N GLU A 928 -25.18 14.29 17.44
CA GLU A 928 -26.29 14.61 18.35
C GLU A 928 -27.52 15.21 17.65
N ASP A 929 -27.76 14.92 16.36
CA ASP A 929 -28.87 15.57 15.61
C ASP A 929 -29.80 14.63 14.81
N ALA A 930 -29.66 13.29 14.89
CA ALA A 930 -30.56 12.34 14.20
C ALA A 930 -31.51 11.59 15.16
N ALA A 931 -32.74 11.30 14.72
CA ALA A 931 -33.64 10.44 15.48
C ALA A 931 -33.13 8.99 15.52
N VAL A 932 -33.21 8.38 16.69
CA VAL A 932 -32.90 6.96 16.87
C VAL A 932 -34.21 6.18 16.72
N LEU A 933 -34.28 5.24 15.76
CA LEU A 933 -35.37 4.27 15.63
C LEU A 933 -34.75 2.87 15.59
N SER A 934 -35.14 2.02 16.53
CA SER A 934 -34.54 0.69 16.72
C SER A 934 -35.58 -0.36 17.09
N GLY A 935 -35.21 -1.63 16.98
CA GLY A 935 -36.06 -2.73 17.44
C GLY A 935 -35.27 -3.96 17.88
N PHE A 936 -35.65 -4.56 19.01
CA PHE A 936 -34.97 -5.69 19.64
C PHE A 936 -35.95 -6.68 20.33
N PRO A 937 -35.75 -8.01 20.23
CA PRO A 937 -34.79 -8.66 19.35
C PRO A 937 -35.15 -8.44 17.87
N ASN A 938 -34.15 -8.39 17.01
CA ASN A 938 -34.33 -8.36 15.57
C ASN A 938 -33.18 -9.15 14.92
N PRO A 939 -33.39 -10.38 14.44
CA PRO A 939 -34.70 -11.00 14.24
C PRO A 939 -35.42 -11.45 15.53
N PHE A 940 -36.75 -11.41 15.54
CA PHE A 940 -37.61 -11.85 16.66
C PHE A 940 -38.42 -13.10 16.33
N THR A 941 -38.90 -13.83 17.33
CA THR A 941 -39.70 -15.06 17.13
C THR A 941 -41.20 -14.78 17.04
N HIS A 942 -41.78 -14.22 18.11
CA HIS A 942 -43.18 -13.79 18.15
C HIS A 942 -43.32 -12.30 18.47
N ALA A 943 -42.50 -11.75 19.37
CA ALA A 943 -42.54 -10.34 19.74
C ALA A 943 -41.18 -9.62 19.61
N ALA A 944 -41.23 -8.36 19.20
CA ALA A 944 -40.10 -7.43 19.18
C ALA A 944 -40.50 -6.13 19.88
N VAL A 945 -39.53 -5.48 20.52
CA VAL A 945 -39.70 -4.15 21.09
C VAL A 945 -39.18 -3.13 20.09
N VAL A 946 -40.00 -2.17 19.65
CA VAL A 946 -39.62 -1.04 18.81
C VAL A 946 -39.48 0.20 19.69
N GLN A 947 -38.38 0.91 19.56
CA GLN A 947 -38.10 2.13 20.32
C GLN A 947 -37.75 3.28 19.39
N PHE A 948 -38.13 4.49 19.77
CA PHE A 948 -37.58 5.68 19.16
C PHE A 948 -37.26 6.80 20.15
N GLN A 949 -36.32 7.67 19.77
CA GLN A 949 -35.93 8.86 20.50
C GLN A 949 -35.69 9.98 19.48
N LEU A 950 -36.22 11.18 19.74
CA LEU A 950 -36.00 12.35 18.88
C LEU A 950 -34.96 13.28 19.50
N PRO A 951 -34.08 13.92 18.71
CA PRO A 951 -33.14 14.92 19.20
C PRO A 951 -33.84 16.24 19.56
N LYS A 952 -35.03 16.50 19.00
CA LYS A 952 -35.83 17.72 19.21
C LYS A 952 -37.30 17.34 19.45
N ALA A 953 -38.00 18.16 20.24
CA ALA A 953 -39.40 17.92 20.54
C ALA A 953 -40.29 18.24 19.32
N GLU A 954 -41.27 17.38 19.04
CA GLU A 954 -42.19 17.51 17.91
C GLU A 954 -43.64 17.21 18.33
N GLN A 955 -44.63 17.92 17.76
CA GLN A 955 -46.04 17.75 18.16
C GLN A 955 -46.81 16.67 17.38
N ASN A 956 -46.37 16.35 16.16
CA ASN A 956 -47.07 15.42 15.26
C ASN A 956 -46.12 14.30 14.84
N VAL A 957 -46.03 13.27 15.68
CA VAL A 957 -45.17 12.10 15.45
C VAL A 957 -46.04 10.85 15.37
N PHE A 958 -45.79 10.03 14.36
CA PHE A 958 -46.46 8.75 14.16
C PHE A 958 -45.44 7.62 14.12
N LEU A 959 -45.69 6.54 14.84
CA LEU A 959 -44.97 5.28 14.63
C LEU A 959 -45.96 4.28 14.07
N GLU A 960 -45.74 3.81 12.84
CA GLU A 960 -46.61 2.89 12.11
C GLU A 960 -45.87 1.62 11.73
N LEU A 961 -46.58 0.49 11.72
CA LEU A 961 -46.05 -0.81 11.31
C LEU A 961 -46.66 -1.19 9.96
N TYR A 962 -45.83 -1.67 9.05
CA TYR A 962 -46.22 -2.12 7.71
C TYR A 962 -45.73 -3.54 7.44
N ASP A 963 -46.46 -4.26 6.58
CA ASP A 963 -45.93 -5.47 5.94
C ASP A 963 -44.98 -5.12 4.79
N VAL A 964 -44.32 -6.12 4.21
CA VAL A 964 -43.45 -5.95 3.03
C VAL A 964 -44.17 -5.47 1.77
N PHE A 965 -45.49 -5.57 1.74
CA PHE A 965 -46.32 -5.11 0.61
C PHE A 965 -46.73 -3.64 0.78
N GLY A 966 -46.31 -2.98 1.88
CA GLY A 966 -46.64 -1.59 2.18
C GLY A 966 -48.04 -1.40 2.76
N ASN A 967 -48.74 -2.46 3.15
CA ASN A 967 -50.01 -2.35 3.87
C ASN A 967 -49.72 -2.00 5.32
N ARG A 968 -50.42 -1.01 5.87
CA ARG A 968 -50.28 -0.64 7.28
C ARG A 968 -50.96 -1.67 8.16
N LEU A 969 -50.17 -2.36 8.98
CA LEU A 969 -50.60 -3.36 9.96
C LEU A 969 -51.14 -2.72 11.24
N GLY A 970 -50.60 -1.58 11.64
CA GLY A 970 -51.05 -0.87 12.83
C GLY A 970 -50.32 0.45 13.06
N ARG A 971 -50.85 1.26 13.97
CA ARG A 971 -50.20 2.47 14.48
C ARG A 971 -49.84 2.24 15.94
N LEU A 972 -48.55 2.29 16.24
CA LEU A 972 -47.97 2.05 17.56
C LEU A 972 -47.93 3.34 18.39
N TYR A 973 -47.78 4.50 17.73
CA TYR A 973 -47.74 5.81 18.39
C TYR A 973 -48.39 6.90 17.55
N GLU A 974 -49.04 7.85 18.23
CA GLU A 974 -49.57 9.09 17.67
C GLU A 974 -49.55 10.18 18.74
N GLY A 975 -48.87 11.29 18.47
CA GLY A 975 -48.89 12.46 19.34
C GLY A 975 -47.57 13.23 19.37
N GLY A 976 -47.40 14.05 20.40
CA GLY A 976 -46.18 14.85 20.59
C GLY A 976 -45.09 14.08 21.32
N ALA A 977 -43.87 14.08 20.77
CA ALA A 977 -42.69 13.45 21.33
C ALA A 977 -41.67 14.48 21.86
N GLU A 978 -41.12 14.25 23.05
CA GLU A 978 -40.13 15.10 23.70
C GLU A 978 -38.70 14.81 23.22
N ALA A 979 -37.85 15.85 23.18
CA ALA A 979 -36.43 15.70 22.88
C ALA A 979 -35.74 14.79 23.91
N GLY A 980 -34.93 13.85 23.46
CA GLY A 980 -34.15 12.96 24.31
C GLY A 980 -34.96 11.90 25.07
N ARG A 981 -36.28 11.83 24.92
CA ARG A 981 -37.11 10.81 25.57
C ARG A 981 -37.23 9.55 24.71
N THR A 982 -36.99 8.38 25.30
CA THR A 982 -37.20 7.08 24.64
C THR A 982 -38.65 6.64 24.75
N TYR A 983 -39.29 6.42 23.61
CA TYR A 983 -40.63 5.85 23.47
C TYR A 983 -40.50 4.37 23.09
N THR A 984 -41.21 3.49 23.79
CA THR A 984 -41.07 2.02 23.65
C THR A 984 -42.40 1.36 23.39
N PHE A 985 -42.45 0.47 22.39
CA PHE A 985 -43.66 -0.25 21.97
C PHE A 985 -43.34 -1.72 21.73
N THR A 986 -44.22 -2.62 22.15
CA THR A 986 -44.10 -4.04 21.83
C THR A 986 -44.92 -4.34 20.58
N VAL A 987 -44.26 -4.93 19.58
CA VAL A 987 -44.88 -5.50 18.40
C VAL A 987 -44.98 -7.00 18.62
N ASP A 988 -46.21 -7.51 18.68
CA ASP A 988 -46.50 -8.94 18.64
C ASP A 988 -46.96 -9.31 17.24
N ALA A 989 -46.23 -10.18 16.57
CA ALA A 989 -46.55 -10.66 15.22
C ALA A 989 -47.26 -12.02 15.24
N GLU A 990 -47.72 -12.49 16.40
CA GLU A 990 -48.57 -13.67 16.49
C GLU A 990 -49.86 -13.43 15.67
N GLY A 991 -50.10 -14.27 14.65
CA GLY A 991 -51.22 -14.12 13.70
C GLY A 991 -50.99 -13.15 12.53
N ILE A 992 -49.87 -12.42 12.47
CA ILE A 992 -49.52 -11.56 11.32
C ILE A 992 -48.72 -12.38 10.29
N ALA A 993 -49.22 -12.46 9.05
CA ALA A 993 -48.54 -13.15 7.95
C ALA A 993 -47.37 -12.31 7.41
N GLY A 994 -46.18 -12.90 7.35
CA GLY A 994 -44.98 -12.26 6.80
C GLY A 994 -43.75 -12.45 7.68
N ARG A 995 -42.58 -12.64 7.04
CA ARG A 995 -41.28 -12.72 7.73
C ARG A 995 -40.64 -11.35 7.98
N PHE A 996 -41.16 -10.31 7.35
CA PHE A 996 -40.54 -8.99 7.31
C PHE A 996 -41.61 -7.93 7.53
N PHE A 997 -41.28 -6.95 8.35
CA PHE A 997 -42.13 -5.82 8.69
C PHE A 997 -41.30 -4.54 8.65
N VAL A 998 -41.95 -3.40 8.46
CA VAL A 998 -41.29 -2.09 8.50
C VAL A 998 -41.96 -1.25 9.58
N ALA A 999 -41.20 -0.88 10.61
CA ALA A 999 -41.58 0.17 11.53
C ALA A 999 -41.19 1.52 10.90
N ARG A 1000 -42.14 2.41 10.71
CA ARG A 1000 -41.95 3.73 10.12
C ARG A 1000 -42.28 4.81 11.14
N LEU A 1001 -41.29 5.61 11.49
CA LEU A 1001 -41.44 6.82 12.30
C LEU A 1001 -41.59 8.02 11.37
N VAL A 1002 -42.73 8.66 11.41
CA VAL A 1002 -43.02 9.88 10.65
C VAL A 1002 -42.99 11.04 11.62
N THR A 1003 -42.14 12.04 11.35
CA THR A 1003 -42.12 13.31 12.05
C THR A 1003 -42.59 14.43 11.12
N SER A 1004 -42.65 15.67 11.61
CA SER A 1004 -43.03 16.83 10.78
C SER A 1004 -42.01 17.18 9.70
N ARG A 1005 -40.78 16.63 9.79
CA ARG A 1005 -39.67 16.93 8.89
C ARG A 1005 -39.17 15.73 8.14
N GLU A 1006 -39.15 14.56 8.77
CA GLU A 1006 -38.47 13.38 8.25
C GLU A 1006 -39.29 12.10 8.45
N VAL A 1007 -38.95 11.08 7.67
CA VAL A 1007 -39.51 9.74 7.79
C VAL A 1007 -38.37 8.74 7.96
N TYR A 1008 -38.34 8.05 9.09
CA TYR A 1008 -37.37 7.02 9.40
C TYR A 1008 -38.03 5.65 9.25
N ASN A 1009 -37.35 4.69 8.63
CA ASN A 1009 -37.84 3.32 8.50
C ASN A 1009 -36.86 2.35 9.17
N PHE A 1010 -37.39 1.37 9.90
CA PHE A 1010 -36.63 0.31 10.54
C PHE A 1010 -37.20 -1.05 10.15
N LYS A 1011 -36.38 -1.89 9.51
CA LYS A 1011 -36.76 -3.24 9.07
C LYS A 1011 -36.76 -4.20 10.26
N MET A 1012 -37.88 -4.86 10.50
CA MET A 1012 -38.02 -5.91 11.50
C MET A 1012 -38.15 -7.27 10.80
N VAL A 1013 -37.43 -8.27 11.30
CA VAL A 1013 -37.36 -9.61 10.73
C VAL A 1013 -37.90 -10.61 11.74
N ARG A 1014 -38.88 -11.41 11.36
CA ARG A 1014 -39.40 -12.52 12.14
C ARG A 1014 -38.67 -13.81 11.74
N LYS A 1015 -38.04 -14.47 12.72
CA LYS A 1015 -37.54 -15.85 12.62
C LYS A 1015 -38.73 -16.80 12.60
N GLU A 1016 -38.74 -17.69 11.63
CA GLU A 1016 -39.59 -18.88 11.67
C GLU A 1016 -39.06 -19.92 12.65
#